data_AF-A0AA43CLW2-F1
#
_entry.id   AF-A0AA43CLW2-F1
#
_cell.length_a   1.000
_cell.length_b   1.000
_cell.length_c   1.000
_cell.angle_alpha   90.00
_cell.angle_beta   90.00
_cell.angle_gamma   90.00
#
_symmetry.space_group_name_H-M   'P 1'
#
loop_
_entity.id
_entity.type
_entity.pdbx_description
1 polymer ?
#
loop_
_entity_poly.entity_id
_entity_poly.type
_entity_poly.pdbx_seq_one_letter_code
_entity_poly.pdbx_strand_id
1 'polypeptide(L)'
;MKPATTLIALGIMALAVSAAAQPPIPLNYRISSFAPELQNEEQIWTCPTDSTVIIAVWRDFRLGYRQVGIGRSWLANDFWIDSLIHPSMQVLSRQSDPCLTVDNDGNFYLCVLDYEPSATTIWDSSYISVLRSTDKGVSWTGPVTLVDTVGPYFEDKQFTVVDRTNGPHSGNYYVAWARFPNPTRMMFVRSTDGAQTFEDTVIVGPTQDGSACGWGELDAGQFACPAVGSDGSVYVMWIGGDLDTTTCDYFTALKMAKSTDGGVSFADPEVIRHTVGNWGTVDGGVNVYNQPVVATDVWGGTHDGNIYVAYANMDPDNWEFQDYNIEMVRSTTGGATWSDPVYINDDYIGVGAPYDQFHPWLICNEEGTLVCLWYDQRTDVINHFQFDAFAAYSFDGGATFTTNHRISEISIDPGSLKLSGRTTPAPDDPRMEITGKRSPQAGLIAEYIGVTAFNDHINATWTDTRHGNQDVYGANWTIPFMKPRLLSPADGASVADSAFTFKWSTSWKQYDDYYRLEFSEDSLFTSYLFVAGTASNQVPNYGPPLVPGEDYFWRVKAFRTSVGDSSDYSEIYSFYYTAPTCFATGDVNDDGAILSVSDLTYLIDYVEGTGPAPPVPYSADMNGDCQIDHEDVQMYEDYFVFGMSVFVNGFPVPSCCEVSTARGACCTAEDCFNLTPGNCGELVGAVYQGDFNYCYLDPCGGCIGLRGNVDGDVGDSIDISDLVYMVDWMFNGGPAPLNDEEADLNGDDVIDIADLVYLVDYMFTGGPAPLACP
;
A
#
# COMPACT_ATOMS: atom_id res chain seq x y z
N MET A 1 -18.71 7.51 70.91
CA MET A 1 -17.39 7.64 70.27
C MET A 1 -16.68 6.30 70.28
N LYS A 2 -16.69 5.62 69.14
CA LYS A 2 -15.71 4.65 68.59
C LYS A 2 -16.21 4.32 67.16
N PRO A 3 -15.31 4.14 66.19
CA PRO A 3 -15.59 4.47 64.79
C PRO A 3 -16.29 3.35 64.02
N ALA A 4 -17.09 3.74 63.03
CA ALA A 4 -17.61 2.86 61.99
C ALA A 4 -16.46 2.50 61.03
N THR A 5 -16.24 1.21 60.85
CA THR A 5 -15.31 0.67 59.85
C THR A 5 -16.12 0.39 58.60
N THR A 6 -16.01 1.25 57.59
CA THR A 6 -16.56 1.03 56.26
C THR A 6 -15.70 -0.04 55.58
N LEU A 7 -16.25 -1.24 55.37
CA LEU A 7 -15.69 -2.20 54.43
C LEU A 7 -15.92 -1.66 53.01
N ILE A 8 -14.84 -1.23 52.35
CA ILE A 8 -14.83 -1.04 50.90
C ILE A 8 -14.68 -2.43 50.30
N ALA A 9 -15.74 -2.95 49.70
CA ALA A 9 -15.66 -4.13 48.85
C ALA A 9 -14.97 -3.70 47.55
N LEU A 10 -13.67 -3.97 47.41
CA LEU A 10 -13.03 -4.01 46.09
C LEU A 10 -13.64 -5.21 45.34
N GLY A 11 -14.60 -4.93 44.45
CA GLY A 11 -14.98 -5.86 43.41
C GLY A 11 -13.83 -5.92 42.40
N ILE A 12 -12.94 -6.91 42.55
CA ILE A 12 -12.02 -7.28 41.48
C ILE A 12 -12.88 -7.95 40.40
N MET A 13 -13.31 -7.20 39.38
CA MET A 13 -13.66 -7.79 38.09
C MET A 13 -12.39 -8.42 37.55
N ALA A 14 -12.25 -9.73 37.72
CA ALA A 14 -11.37 -10.51 36.87
C ALA A 14 -12.02 -10.54 35.48
N LEU A 15 -11.72 -9.55 34.66
CA LEU A 15 -11.83 -9.68 33.21
C LEU A 15 -10.88 -10.80 32.82
N ALA A 16 -11.41 -12.01 32.69
CA ALA A 16 -10.75 -13.06 31.94
C ALA A 16 -10.83 -12.65 30.46
N VAL A 17 -9.95 -11.73 30.06
CA VAL A 17 -9.57 -11.57 28.66
C VAL A 17 -8.84 -12.86 28.32
N SER A 18 -9.53 -13.82 27.70
CA SER A 18 -8.79 -14.83 26.96
C SER A 18 -8.22 -14.11 25.75
N ALA A 19 -7.01 -13.58 25.89
CA ALA A 19 -6.18 -13.27 24.73
C ALA A 19 -6.04 -14.61 23.98
N ALA A 20 -6.76 -14.77 22.89
CA ALA A 20 -6.51 -15.89 22.00
C ALA A 20 -5.11 -15.72 21.44
N ALA A 21 -4.32 -16.78 21.52
CA ALA A 21 -2.89 -16.74 21.24
C ALA A 21 -2.67 -16.36 19.77
N GLN A 22 -1.77 -15.40 19.54
CA GLN A 22 -1.10 -15.25 18.24
C GLN A 22 -0.70 -16.62 17.68
N PRO A 23 -0.62 -16.82 16.35
CA PRO A 23 -0.06 -18.05 15.80
C PRO A 23 1.22 -18.40 16.57
N PRO A 24 1.42 -19.69 16.88
CA PRO A 24 2.57 -20.07 17.68
C PRO A 24 3.84 -19.58 16.98
N ILE A 25 4.77 -19.06 17.77
CA ILE A 25 6.11 -18.76 17.28
C ILE A 25 6.69 -20.08 16.75
N PRO A 26 7.16 -20.12 15.49
CA PRO A 26 7.71 -21.35 14.93
C PRO A 26 9.01 -21.73 15.63
N LEU A 27 9.34 -23.02 15.64
CA LEU A 27 10.56 -23.50 16.28
C LEU A 27 11.78 -22.85 15.63
N ASN A 28 12.59 -22.19 16.45
CA ASN A 28 13.83 -21.59 15.99
C ASN A 28 14.99 -22.58 16.13
N TYR A 29 15.84 -22.68 15.11
CA TYR A 29 17.02 -23.52 15.11
C TYR A 29 18.24 -22.74 14.63
N ARG A 30 19.41 -23.11 15.13
CA ARG A 30 20.67 -22.54 14.66
C ARG A 30 21.03 -23.19 13.32
N ILE A 31 21.35 -22.37 12.32
CA ILE A 31 21.84 -22.81 11.01
C ILE A 31 23.37 -22.89 10.99
N SER A 32 24.06 -21.90 11.57
CA SER A 32 25.53 -21.89 11.57
C SER A 32 26.13 -22.87 12.59
N SER A 33 27.30 -23.44 12.26
CA SER A 33 28.11 -24.15 13.25
C SER A 33 28.51 -23.22 14.40
N PHE A 34 28.73 -23.78 15.60
CA PHE A 34 29.21 -23.00 16.73
C PHE A 34 30.55 -22.32 16.41
N ALA A 35 30.56 -21.00 16.50
CA ALA A 35 31.76 -20.18 16.35
C ALA A 35 31.82 -19.14 17.48
N PRO A 36 33.03 -18.80 17.98
CA PRO A 36 33.20 -17.73 18.96
C PRO A 36 33.17 -16.32 18.35
N GLU A 37 33.11 -16.22 17.02
CA GLU A 37 33.14 -14.99 16.23
C GLU A 37 31.81 -14.80 15.50
N LEU A 38 31.56 -13.59 14.98
CA LEU A 38 30.25 -13.13 14.48
C LEU A 38 29.84 -13.79 13.15
N GLN A 39 28.54 -13.77 12.86
CA GLN A 39 27.92 -13.98 11.54
C GLN A 39 26.82 -12.94 11.31
N ASN A 40 26.59 -12.53 10.06
CA ASN A 40 25.47 -11.65 9.67
C ASN A 40 25.28 -11.62 8.15
N GLU A 41 24.39 -10.76 7.66
CA GLU A 41 24.10 -10.55 6.25
C GLU A 41 23.61 -11.83 5.57
N GLU A 42 22.53 -12.40 6.11
CA GLU A 42 22.05 -13.69 5.67
C GLU A 42 21.03 -13.60 4.52
N GLN A 43 21.12 -14.56 3.60
CA GLN A 43 20.11 -14.80 2.56
C GLN A 43 19.80 -16.29 2.45
N ILE A 44 18.61 -16.63 1.96
CA ILE A 44 18.12 -18.02 1.89
C ILE A 44 17.27 -18.23 0.64
N TRP A 45 17.37 -19.42 0.04
CA TRP A 45 16.54 -19.84 -1.08
C TRP A 45 16.14 -21.31 -0.97
N THR A 46 14.86 -21.59 -1.22
CA THR A 46 14.35 -22.95 -1.43
C THR A 46 14.54 -23.36 -2.88
N CYS A 47 14.95 -24.60 -3.12
CA CYS A 47 15.10 -25.14 -4.47
C CYS A 47 13.72 -25.30 -5.14
N PRO A 48 13.47 -24.69 -6.31
CA PRO A 48 12.16 -24.74 -6.96
C PRO A 48 11.79 -26.12 -7.50
N THR A 49 12.77 -27.00 -7.70
CA THR A 49 12.55 -28.39 -8.18
C THR A 49 12.51 -29.41 -7.04
N ASP A 50 12.75 -28.98 -5.79
CA ASP A 50 12.82 -29.85 -4.61
C ASP A 50 12.74 -29.02 -3.33
N SER A 51 11.53 -28.79 -2.83
CA SER A 51 11.28 -27.93 -1.67
C SER A 51 11.91 -28.43 -0.36
N THR A 52 12.48 -29.64 -0.35
CA THR A 52 13.25 -30.18 0.79
C THR A 52 14.71 -29.74 0.79
N VAL A 53 15.18 -29.09 -0.28
CA VAL A 53 16.53 -28.54 -0.39
C VAL A 53 16.49 -27.04 -0.24
N ILE A 54 17.22 -26.54 0.75
CA ILE A 54 17.29 -25.12 1.08
C ILE A 54 18.76 -24.74 1.25
N ILE A 55 19.15 -23.60 0.69
CA ILE A 55 20.50 -23.05 0.80
C ILE A 55 20.41 -21.70 1.50
N ALA A 56 21.27 -21.48 2.48
CA ALA A 56 21.45 -20.20 3.15
C ALA A 56 22.92 -19.78 3.08
N VAL A 57 23.18 -18.48 3.03
CA VAL A 57 24.54 -17.90 3.01
C VAL A 57 24.63 -16.75 3.98
N TRP A 58 25.83 -16.46 4.48
CA TRP A 58 26.08 -15.37 5.44
C TRP A 58 27.56 -14.97 5.42
N ARG A 59 27.85 -13.75 5.89
CA ARG A 59 29.22 -13.37 6.27
C ARG A 59 29.63 -14.14 7.51
N ASP A 60 30.80 -14.73 7.48
CA ASP A 60 31.30 -15.59 8.53
C ASP A 60 32.69 -15.16 9.00
N PHE A 61 32.84 -15.00 10.31
CA PHE A 61 34.09 -14.57 10.93
C PHE A 61 34.75 -15.67 11.77
N ARG A 62 34.36 -16.95 11.66
CA ARG A 62 34.83 -18.01 12.57
C ARG A 62 36.35 -18.25 12.57
N LEU A 63 37.07 -17.81 11.54
CA LEU A 63 38.54 -17.83 11.48
C LEU A 63 39.19 -16.51 11.98
N GLY A 64 38.37 -15.58 12.43
CA GLY A 64 38.69 -14.23 12.90
C GLY A 64 39.18 -13.28 11.81
N TYR A 65 38.73 -13.52 10.58
CA TYR A 65 38.72 -12.61 9.43
C TYR A 65 37.47 -12.93 8.59
N ARG A 66 37.10 -12.02 7.69
CA ARG A 66 35.84 -12.10 6.93
C ARG A 66 35.90 -13.14 5.80
N GLN A 67 34.96 -14.08 5.82
CA GLN A 67 34.69 -15.04 4.75
C GLN A 67 33.17 -15.18 4.55
N VAL A 68 32.75 -16.11 3.68
CA VAL A 68 31.35 -16.45 3.46
C VAL A 68 31.09 -17.90 3.88
N GLY A 69 30.05 -18.09 4.69
CA GLY A 69 29.49 -19.38 5.05
C GLY A 69 28.38 -19.80 4.10
N ILE A 70 28.26 -21.10 3.85
CA ILE A 70 27.20 -21.73 3.06
C ILE A 70 26.57 -22.82 3.92
N GLY A 71 25.29 -22.66 4.23
CA GLY A 71 24.43 -23.65 4.87
C GLY A 71 23.57 -24.39 3.85
N ARG A 72 23.41 -25.69 4.04
CA ARG A 72 22.52 -26.54 3.25
C ARG A 72 21.65 -27.41 4.15
N SER A 73 20.34 -27.37 3.92
CA SER A 73 19.38 -28.31 4.47
C SER A 73 18.91 -29.29 3.39
N TRP A 74 18.75 -30.55 3.79
CA TRP A 74 18.14 -31.61 2.98
C TRP A 74 17.50 -32.63 3.92
N LEU A 75 16.35 -33.20 3.55
CA LEU A 75 15.53 -34.19 4.29
C LEU A 75 14.61 -33.64 5.39
N ALA A 76 15.07 -32.65 6.16
CA ALA A 76 14.25 -31.99 7.18
C ALA A 76 14.67 -30.52 7.22
N ASN A 77 13.72 -29.60 7.01
CA ASN A 77 13.99 -28.17 6.86
C ASN A 77 14.60 -27.52 8.12
N ASP A 78 14.75 -28.27 9.21
CA ASP A 78 15.37 -27.89 10.49
C ASP A 78 16.77 -28.50 10.71
N PHE A 79 17.23 -29.39 9.84
CA PHE A 79 18.59 -29.95 9.88
C PHE A 79 19.50 -29.29 8.84
N TRP A 80 20.64 -28.77 9.31
CA TRP A 80 21.57 -28.01 8.50
C TRP A 80 23.00 -28.54 8.65
N ILE A 81 23.73 -28.53 7.54
CA ILE A 81 25.20 -28.55 7.55
C ILE A 81 25.70 -27.25 6.96
N ASP A 82 26.83 -26.78 7.46
CA ASP A 82 27.47 -25.59 6.94
C ASP A 82 28.96 -25.80 6.67
N SER A 83 29.49 -24.96 5.78
CA SER A 83 30.90 -24.90 5.45
C SER A 83 31.30 -23.48 5.05
N LEU A 84 32.58 -23.17 5.09
CA LEU A 84 33.12 -21.95 4.49
C LEU A 84 33.40 -22.21 3.00
N ILE A 85 33.32 -21.15 2.18
CA ILE A 85 33.88 -21.20 0.83
C ILE A 85 35.33 -21.68 0.91
N HIS A 86 35.66 -22.73 0.16
CA HIS A 86 37.00 -23.29 0.17
C HIS A 86 38.02 -22.24 -0.33
N PRO A 87 39.22 -22.11 0.27
CA PRO A 87 40.20 -21.10 -0.13
C PRO A 87 40.61 -21.15 -1.62
N SER A 88 40.50 -22.31 -2.28
CA SER A 88 40.75 -22.41 -3.73
C SER A 88 39.68 -21.73 -4.59
N MET A 89 38.56 -21.34 -4.00
CA MET A 89 37.46 -20.64 -4.64
C MET A 89 37.37 -19.16 -4.22
N GLN A 90 38.42 -18.65 -3.58
CA GLN A 90 38.57 -17.23 -3.24
C GLN A 90 39.49 -16.57 -4.25
N VAL A 91 39.15 -15.36 -4.67
CA VAL A 91 39.99 -14.57 -5.57
C VAL A 91 41.00 -13.76 -4.76
N LEU A 92 40.57 -13.20 -3.62
CA LEU A 92 41.41 -12.43 -2.71
C LEU A 92 41.36 -13.00 -1.28
N SER A 93 42.04 -12.37 -0.33
CA SER A 93 42.20 -12.91 1.02
C SER A 93 40.96 -12.78 1.92
N ARG A 94 39.96 -12.01 1.51
CA ARG A 94 38.70 -11.82 2.25
C ARG A 94 37.51 -11.87 1.32
N GLN A 95 36.38 -12.34 1.86
CA GLN A 95 35.09 -12.36 1.17
C GLN A 95 34.00 -11.68 2.00
N SER A 96 32.98 -11.11 1.37
CA SER A 96 31.89 -10.36 2.01
C SER A 96 30.60 -10.39 1.18
N ASP A 97 29.54 -9.84 1.78
CA ASP A 97 28.29 -9.43 1.14
C ASP A 97 27.69 -10.52 0.24
N PRO A 98 27.51 -11.76 0.75
CA PRO A 98 27.04 -12.86 -0.08
C PRO A 98 25.60 -12.60 -0.53
N CYS A 99 25.35 -12.78 -1.83
CA CYS A 99 24.01 -12.79 -2.40
C CYS A 99 23.72 -14.12 -3.10
N LEU A 100 22.51 -14.62 -2.94
CA LEU A 100 22.09 -15.94 -3.41
C LEU A 100 20.87 -15.83 -4.31
N THR A 101 20.85 -16.60 -5.39
CA THR A 101 19.66 -16.82 -6.21
C THR A 101 19.65 -18.24 -6.79
N VAL A 102 18.53 -18.64 -7.39
CA VAL A 102 18.30 -19.98 -7.93
C VAL A 102 17.51 -19.90 -9.24
N ASP A 103 17.88 -20.70 -10.23
CA ASP A 103 17.14 -20.81 -11.49
C ASP A 103 16.01 -21.86 -11.44
N ASN A 104 15.21 -21.93 -12.51
CA ASN A 104 14.08 -22.86 -12.60
C ASN A 104 14.49 -24.35 -12.57
N ASP A 105 15.74 -24.68 -12.89
CA ASP A 105 16.25 -26.06 -12.84
C ASP A 105 16.77 -26.44 -11.43
N GLY A 106 16.86 -25.45 -10.52
CA GLY A 106 17.40 -25.64 -9.18
C GLY A 106 18.92 -25.54 -9.12
N ASN A 107 19.55 -24.87 -10.09
CA ASN A 107 20.95 -24.47 -9.97
C ASN A 107 21.04 -23.19 -9.13
N PHE A 108 21.95 -23.19 -8.15
CA PHE A 108 22.17 -22.06 -7.26
C PHE A 108 23.38 -21.24 -7.70
N TYR A 109 23.26 -19.93 -7.55
CA TYR A 109 24.30 -18.95 -7.88
C TYR A 109 24.58 -18.11 -6.62
N LEU A 110 25.83 -18.17 -6.16
CA LEU A 110 26.32 -17.41 -5.00
C LEU A 110 27.28 -16.33 -5.50
N CYS A 111 26.86 -15.08 -5.41
CA CYS A 111 27.65 -13.90 -5.72
C CYS A 111 28.33 -13.40 -4.45
N VAL A 112 29.63 -13.09 -4.54
CA VAL A 112 30.45 -12.65 -3.41
C VAL A 112 31.35 -11.48 -3.78
N LEU A 113 31.59 -10.60 -2.81
CA LEU A 113 32.65 -9.60 -2.86
C LEU A 113 33.93 -10.23 -2.35
N ASP A 114 34.96 -10.31 -3.20
CA ASP A 114 36.33 -10.66 -2.84
C ASP A 114 37.16 -9.37 -2.73
N TYR A 115 37.90 -9.16 -1.64
CA TYR A 115 38.69 -7.94 -1.45
C TYR A 115 39.98 -8.19 -0.67
N GLU A 116 40.97 -7.32 -0.86
CA GLU A 116 42.21 -7.30 -0.08
C GLU A 116 42.25 -6.02 0.78
N PRO A 117 42.38 -6.14 2.12
CA PRO A 117 42.53 -4.98 2.99
C PRO A 117 43.94 -4.38 2.83
N SER A 118 44.11 -3.28 2.08
CA SER A 118 45.38 -2.54 2.16
C SER A 118 45.35 -1.58 3.34
N ALA A 119 46.42 -1.57 4.13
CA ALA A 119 46.44 -0.85 5.41
C ALA A 119 46.41 0.69 5.30
N THR A 120 46.32 1.34 4.12
CA THR A 120 46.51 2.82 4.08
C THR A 120 45.95 3.65 2.90
N THR A 121 45.25 3.15 1.86
CA THR A 121 44.91 4.05 0.71
C THR A 121 43.67 3.67 -0.11
N ILE A 122 43.14 4.66 -0.87
CA ILE A 122 42.09 4.63 -1.92
C ILE A 122 42.30 3.64 -3.09
N TRP A 123 43.13 2.62 -2.91
CA TRP A 123 43.57 1.65 -3.92
C TRP A 123 43.22 0.20 -3.54
N ASP A 124 42.30 0.01 -2.59
CA ASP A 124 41.81 -1.33 -2.25
C ASP A 124 41.17 -1.96 -3.50
N SER A 125 41.59 -3.17 -3.82
CA SER A 125 41.06 -3.92 -4.95
C SER A 125 39.88 -4.78 -4.50
N SER A 126 38.82 -4.76 -5.29
CA SER A 126 37.59 -5.52 -5.08
C SER A 126 37.25 -6.28 -6.34
N TYR A 127 36.76 -7.49 -6.16
CA TYR A 127 36.30 -8.37 -7.21
C TYR A 127 34.88 -8.78 -6.83
N ILE A 128 33.98 -8.82 -7.81
CA ILE A 128 32.72 -9.51 -7.61
C ILE A 128 32.82 -10.81 -8.40
N SER A 129 32.51 -11.93 -7.74
CA SER A 129 32.66 -13.26 -8.31
C SER A 129 31.46 -14.14 -8.00
N VAL A 130 31.22 -15.13 -8.86
CA VAL A 130 30.10 -16.07 -8.73
C VAL A 130 30.61 -17.49 -8.59
N LEU A 131 30.04 -18.20 -7.63
CA LEU A 131 30.12 -19.65 -7.50
C LEU A 131 28.77 -20.25 -7.91
N ARG A 132 28.81 -21.39 -8.59
CA ARG A 132 27.61 -22.08 -9.08
C ARG A 132 27.54 -23.50 -8.57
N SER A 133 26.34 -23.92 -8.17
CA SER A 133 26.01 -25.32 -7.89
C SER A 133 24.94 -25.82 -8.85
N THR A 134 25.22 -26.92 -9.55
CA THR A 134 24.25 -27.57 -10.47
C THR A 134 23.73 -28.90 -9.92
N ASP A 135 23.98 -29.17 -8.64
CA ASP A 135 23.61 -30.40 -7.95
C ASP A 135 22.87 -30.09 -6.63
N LYS A 136 22.09 -29.01 -6.63
CA LYS A 136 21.26 -28.55 -5.51
C LYS A 136 22.08 -28.30 -4.24
N GLY A 137 23.19 -27.58 -4.39
CA GLY A 137 24.07 -27.12 -3.32
C GLY A 137 25.02 -28.18 -2.74
N VAL A 138 25.12 -29.37 -3.35
CA VAL A 138 26.03 -30.43 -2.86
C VAL A 138 27.49 -30.08 -3.14
N SER A 139 27.77 -29.52 -4.31
CA SER A 139 29.09 -29.03 -4.69
C SER A 139 29.01 -27.69 -5.42
N TRP A 140 30.10 -26.93 -5.37
CA TRP A 140 30.22 -25.60 -5.96
C TRP A 140 31.40 -25.55 -6.94
N THR A 141 31.22 -24.80 -8.01
CA THR A 141 32.20 -24.55 -9.08
C THR A 141 32.41 -23.05 -9.25
N GLY A 142 33.61 -22.64 -9.69
CA GLY A 142 34.01 -21.24 -9.78
C GLY A 142 35.33 -20.97 -9.04
N PRO A 143 35.64 -19.71 -8.70
CA PRO A 143 34.86 -18.51 -8.99
C PRO A 143 34.95 -18.11 -10.47
N VAL A 144 33.86 -17.59 -11.02
CA VAL A 144 33.87 -16.79 -12.25
C VAL A 144 33.79 -15.33 -11.84
N THR A 145 34.84 -14.57 -12.11
CA THR A 145 34.87 -13.13 -11.84
C THR A 145 34.05 -12.39 -12.88
N LEU A 146 33.07 -11.59 -12.43
CA LEU A 146 32.23 -10.76 -13.30
C LEU A 146 32.82 -9.36 -13.50
N VAL A 147 33.51 -8.84 -12.47
CA VAL A 147 34.27 -7.60 -12.55
C VAL A 147 35.47 -7.68 -11.62
N ASP A 148 36.60 -7.22 -12.12
CA ASP A 148 37.81 -6.96 -11.36
C ASP A 148 38.17 -5.47 -11.46
N THR A 149 38.37 -4.81 -10.31
CA THR A 149 38.93 -3.46 -10.35
C THR A 149 40.45 -3.51 -10.27
N VAL A 150 41.09 -3.01 -11.33
CA VAL A 150 42.50 -2.60 -11.34
C VAL A 150 42.52 -1.06 -11.46
N GLY A 151 42.37 -0.35 -10.34
CA GLY A 151 42.25 1.12 -10.35
C GLY A 151 41.76 1.72 -9.03
N PRO A 152 41.27 2.97 -9.01
CA PRO A 152 40.80 3.65 -7.80
C PRO A 152 39.37 3.24 -7.38
N TYR A 153 38.77 2.23 -8.04
CA TYR A 153 37.38 1.86 -7.82
C TYR A 153 37.24 0.67 -6.88
N PHE A 154 36.22 0.73 -6.03
CA PHE A 154 35.82 -0.36 -5.15
C PHE A 154 34.37 -0.74 -5.48
N GLU A 155 34.14 -1.99 -5.84
CA GLU A 155 32.85 -2.57 -6.19
C GLU A 155 32.28 -3.24 -4.94
N ASP A 156 31.09 -2.83 -4.53
CA ASP A 156 30.46 -3.35 -3.31
C ASP A 156 28.93 -3.27 -3.43
N LYS A 157 28.21 -3.87 -2.48
CA LYS A 157 26.74 -3.88 -2.40
C LYS A 157 26.09 -4.51 -3.63
N GLN A 158 26.63 -5.65 -4.06
CA GLN A 158 26.06 -6.44 -5.14
C GLN A 158 24.78 -7.17 -4.72
N PHE A 159 23.83 -7.28 -5.65
CA PHE A 159 22.68 -8.17 -5.57
C PHE A 159 22.46 -8.86 -6.92
N THR A 160 21.74 -9.99 -6.91
CA THR A 160 21.62 -10.85 -8.08
C THR A 160 20.25 -11.49 -8.23
N VAL A 161 19.87 -11.76 -9.48
CA VAL A 161 18.65 -12.46 -9.86
C VAL A 161 18.88 -13.29 -11.12
N VAL A 162 18.15 -14.40 -11.26
CA VAL A 162 18.03 -15.15 -12.52
C VAL A 162 16.68 -14.86 -13.15
N ASP A 163 16.63 -14.72 -14.47
CA ASP A 163 15.38 -14.74 -15.22
C ASP A 163 14.69 -16.10 -15.08
N ARG A 164 13.63 -16.13 -14.28
CA ARG A 164 12.79 -17.31 -14.04
C ARG A 164 11.51 -17.31 -14.86
N THR A 165 11.36 -16.36 -15.79
CA THR A 165 10.24 -16.35 -16.72
C THR A 165 10.37 -17.49 -17.74
N ASN A 166 9.31 -17.72 -18.52
CA ASN A 166 9.34 -18.57 -19.71
C ASN A 166 9.65 -17.76 -20.99
N GLY A 167 10.16 -16.54 -20.84
CA GLY A 167 10.43 -15.60 -21.92
C GLY A 167 11.73 -15.90 -22.69
N PRO A 168 12.08 -15.05 -23.67
CA PRO A 168 13.26 -15.23 -24.52
C PRO A 168 14.61 -15.10 -23.77
N HIS A 169 14.59 -14.58 -22.55
CA HIS A 169 15.76 -14.34 -21.71
C HIS A 169 15.84 -15.31 -20.52
N SER A 170 14.96 -16.32 -20.47
CA SER A 170 14.92 -17.34 -19.42
C SER A 170 16.30 -17.95 -19.16
N GLY A 171 16.69 -18.00 -17.89
CA GLY A 171 17.99 -18.50 -17.44
C GLY A 171 19.14 -17.49 -17.53
N ASN A 172 18.92 -16.30 -18.07
CA ASN A 172 19.91 -15.22 -17.96
C ASN A 172 20.14 -14.86 -16.49
N TYR A 173 21.40 -14.61 -16.15
CA TYR A 173 21.84 -14.26 -14.82
C TYR A 173 22.27 -12.80 -14.78
N TYR A 174 21.74 -12.04 -13.82
CA TYR A 174 21.93 -10.59 -13.72
C TYR A 174 22.54 -10.21 -12.37
N VAL A 175 23.47 -9.27 -12.37
CA VAL A 175 24.08 -8.70 -11.17
C VAL A 175 24.15 -7.19 -11.29
N ALA A 176 23.75 -6.48 -10.23
CA ALA A 176 23.91 -5.04 -10.11
C ALA A 176 24.60 -4.71 -8.78
N TRP A 177 25.35 -3.60 -8.74
CA TRP A 177 26.14 -3.19 -7.57
C TRP A 177 26.47 -1.70 -7.57
N ALA A 178 27.06 -1.22 -6.48
CA ALA A 178 27.57 0.15 -6.35
C ALA A 178 29.08 0.22 -6.61
N ARG A 179 29.49 1.13 -7.49
CA ARG A 179 30.90 1.47 -7.71
C ARG A 179 31.29 2.73 -6.94
N PHE A 180 32.25 2.58 -6.05
CA PHE A 180 32.90 3.62 -5.24
C PHE A 180 34.24 4.05 -5.85
N PRO A 181 34.83 5.20 -5.47
CA PRO A 181 34.41 6.15 -4.44
C PRO A 181 33.27 7.06 -4.88
N ASN A 182 32.75 7.84 -3.94
CA ASN A 182 31.80 8.91 -4.23
C ASN A 182 32.41 9.94 -5.19
N PRO A 183 31.64 10.46 -6.16
CA PRO A 183 30.24 10.12 -6.43
C PRO A 183 30.06 8.70 -7.00
N THR A 184 29.18 7.91 -6.39
CA THR A 184 28.94 6.50 -6.74
C THR A 184 28.22 6.36 -8.07
N ARG A 185 28.36 5.18 -8.69
CA ARG A 185 27.60 4.77 -9.89
C ARG A 185 26.94 3.42 -9.65
N MET A 186 25.72 3.24 -10.13
CA MET A 186 25.08 1.92 -10.16
C MET A 186 25.49 1.20 -11.43
N MET A 187 26.06 0.02 -11.24
CA MET A 187 26.62 -0.82 -12.28
C MET A 187 25.76 -2.06 -12.48
N PHE A 188 25.80 -2.61 -13.68
CA PHE A 188 25.07 -3.81 -14.06
C PHE A 188 25.91 -4.70 -14.99
N VAL A 189 25.72 -6.01 -14.88
CA VAL A 189 26.25 -6.98 -15.85
C VAL A 189 25.29 -8.16 -15.99
N ARG A 190 25.36 -8.82 -17.15
CA ARG A 190 24.58 -10.02 -17.44
C ARG A 190 25.43 -11.17 -17.96
N SER A 191 24.93 -12.38 -17.75
CA SER A 191 25.42 -13.63 -18.35
C SER A 191 24.25 -14.35 -19.01
N THR A 192 24.49 -14.91 -20.20
CA THR A 192 23.51 -15.65 -21.00
C THR A 192 23.86 -17.14 -21.14
N ASP A 193 24.88 -17.60 -20.41
CA ASP A 193 25.43 -18.96 -20.48
C ASP A 193 25.49 -19.66 -19.10
N GLY A 194 24.61 -19.25 -18.18
CA GLY A 194 24.53 -19.79 -16.82
C GLY A 194 25.72 -19.36 -15.95
N ALA A 195 26.08 -18.08 -15.99
CA ALA A 195 27.19 -17.48 -15.23
C ALA A 195 28.57 -18.08 -15.52
N GLN A 196 28.82 -18.53 -16.76
CA GLN A 196 30.16 -19.01 -17.16
C GLN A 196 31.00 -17.87 -17.74
N THR A 197 30.37 -16.95 -18.46
CA THR A 197 30.98 -15.71 -18.95
C THR A 197 30.03 -14.54 -18.75
N PHE A 198 30.58 -13.33 -18.69
CA PHE A 198 29.86 -12.09 -18.49
C PHE A 198 30.15 -11.13 -19.64
N GLU A 199 29.15 -10.33 -19.99
CA GLU A 199 29.30 -9.26 -20.98
C GLU A 199 29.96 -8.01 -20.36
N ASP A 200 30.15 -6.97 -21.17
CA ASP A 200 30.69 -5.70 -20.69
C ASP A 200 29.73 -5.03 -19.68
N THR A 201 30.30 -4.39 -18.65
CA THR A 201 29.51 -3.71 -17.60
C THR A 201 28.80 -2.47 -18.13
N VAL A 202 27.55 -2.28 -17.72
CA VAL A 202 26.72 -1.11 -18.04
C VAL A 202 26.60 -0.21 -16.80
N ILE A 203 26.62 1.11 -17.00
CA ILE A 203 26.25 2.08 -15.95
C ILE A 203 24.74 2.30 -16.07
N VAL A 204 23.99 1.85 -15.08
CA VAL A 204 22.52 2.00 -15.03
C VAL A 204 22.08 3.17 -14.17
N GLY A 205 22.94 3.63 -13.25
CA GLY A 205 22.74 4.84 -12.45
C GLY A 205 23.99 5.72 -12.55
N PRO A 206 24.03 6.70 -13.45
CA PRO A 206 25.14 7.64 -13.54
C PRO A 206 25.13 8.64 -12.38
N THR A 207 26.26 9.32 -12.18
CA THR A 207 26.38 10.45 -11.25
C THR A 207 25.50 11.62 -11.71
N GLN A 208 24.99 12.41 -10.78
CA GLN A 208 24.13 13.56 -11.10
C GLN A 208 24.94 14.86 -11.14
N ASP A 209 24.69 15.70 -12.15
CA ASP A 209 25.37 17.00 -12.30
C ASP A 209 24.68 18.09 -11.46
N GLY A 210 25.31 18.46 -10.35
CA GLY A 210 24.83 19.52 -9.46
C GLY A 210 25.27 20.94 -9.85
N SER A 211 25.95 21.13 -10.98
CA SER A 211 26.59 22.41 -11.32
C SER A 211 25.61 23.57 -11.50
N ALA A 212 24.38 23.29 -11.98
CA ALA A 212 23.30 24.28 -12.07
C ALA A 212 22.94 24.90 -10.70
N CYS A 213 23.14 24.14 -9.62
CA CYS A 213 22.89 24.53 -8.23
C CYS A 213 24.16 24.95 -7.48
N GLY A 214 25.29 25.11 -8.19
CA GLY A 214 26.57 25.46 -7.60
C GLY A 214 27.23 24.31 -6.83
N TRP A 215 26.78 23.07 -7.04
CA TRP A 215 27.33 21.86 -6.42
C TRP A 215 28.20 21.08 -7.41
N GLY A 216 28.90 20.06 -6.91
CA GLY A 216 29.67 19.12 -7.74
C GLY A 216 28.81 17.98 -8.28
N GLU A 217 29.47 16.92 -8.77
CA GLU A 217 28.80 15.65 -9.06
C GLU A 217 28.28 15.03 -7.75
N LEU A 218 27.05 14.51 -7.78
CA LEU A 218 26.40 13.84 -6.67
C LEU A 218 26.31 12.32 -6.91
N ASP A 219 26.22 11.58 -5.81
CA ASP A 219 26.09 10.14 -5.79
C ASP A 219 24.86 9.65 -6.57
N ALA A 220 25.04 8.55 -7.32
CA ALA A 220 23.90 7.83 -7.90
C ALA A 220 23.09 7.10 -6.83
N GLY A 221 23.74 6.60 -5.77
CA GLY A 221 23.12 5.82 -4.70
C GLY A 221 23.92 4.57 -4.28
N GLN A 222 23.23 3.60 -3.67
CA GLN A 222 23.73 2.29 -3.23
C GLN A 222 22.58 1.26 -3.17
N PHE A 223 22.89 -0.01 -2.87
CA PHE A 223 21.93 -1.13 -2.77
C PHE A 223 21.16 -1.37 -4.08
N ALA A 224 21.90 -1.62 -5.17
CA ALA A 224 21.31 -1.89 -6.48
C ALA A 224 20.77 -3.32 -6.57
N CYS A 225 19.45 -3.47 -6.54
CA CYS A 225 18.73 -4.74 -6.60
C CYS A 225 18.16 -4.98 -8.01
N PRO A 226 18.66 -5.98 -8.76
CA PRO A 226 18.07 -6.35 -10.04
C PRO A 226 16.83 -7.23 -9.86
N ALA A 227 15.84 -7.08 -10.74
CA ALA A 227 14.62 -7.89 -10.80
C ALA A 227 14.19 -8.13 -12.26
N VAL A 228 13.34 -9.13 -12.50
CA VAL A 228 12.84 -9.49 -13.84
C VAL A 228 11.33 -9.49 -13.82
N GLY A 229 10.70 -8.69 -14.69
CA GLY A 229 9.23 -8.68 -14.85
C GLY A 229 8.72 -9.87 -15.65
N SER A 230 7.42 -10.15 -15.58
CA SER A 230 6.82 -11.31 -16.26
C SER A 230 6.93 -11.22 -17.80
N ASP A 231 7.12 -10.03 -18.34
CA ASP A 231 7.38 -9.75 -19.76
C ASP A 231 8.85 -9.99 -20.19
N GLY A 232 9.73 -10.32 -19.25
CA GLY A 232 11.17 -10.46 -19.47
C GLY A 232 11.94 -9.14 -19.43
N SER A 233 11.29 -8.02 -19.10
CA SER A 233 11.98 -6.76 -18.81
C SER A 233 12.87 -6.90 -17.59
N VAL A 234 14.05 -6.27 -17.61
CA VAL A 234 14.98 -6.25 -16.47
C VAL A 234 14.91 -4.89 -15.80
N TYR A 235 14.76 -4.88 -14.49
CA TYR A 235 14.72 -3.69 -13.66
C TYR A 235 15.95 -3.68 -12.76
N VAL A 236 16.54 -2.51 -12.53
CA VAL A 236 17.51 -2.29 -11.45
C VAL A 236 16.97 -1.18 -10.58
N MET A 237 16.81 -1.44 -9.29
CA MET A 237 16.29 -0.49 -8.32
C MET A 237 17.31 -0.23 -7.22
N TRP A 238 17.40 1.01 -6.76
CA TRP A 238 18.37 1.39 -5.73
C TRP A 238 17.87 2.59 -4.95
N ILE A 239 18.53 2.87 -3.82
CA ILE A 239 18.30 4.10 -3.07
C ILE A 239 19.39 5.12 -3.40
N GLY A 240 19.02 6.36 -3.74
CA GLY A 240 19.95 7.36 -4.22
C GLY A 240 19.44 8.79 -4.12
N GLY A 241 20.29 9.76 -4.49
CA GLY A 241 19.90 11.16 -4.52
C GLY A 241 18.94 11.48 -5.66
N ASP A 242 18.12 12.49 -5.47
CA ASP A 242 17.29 13.11 -6.50
C ASP A 242 17.42 14.64 -6.40
N LEU A 243 18.08 15.24 -7.40
CA LEU A 243 18.30 16.68 -7.47
C LEU A 243 17.36 17.31 -8.51
N ASP A 244 16.46 18.18 -8.07
CA ASP A 244 15.78 19.10 -8.98
C ASP A 244 16.72 20.27 -9.30
N THR A 245 17.28 20.27 -10.51
CA THR A 245 18.21 21.34 -10.96
C THR A 245 17.54 22.69 -11.21
N THR A 246 16.20 22.77 -11.19
CA THR A 246 15.42 24.00 -11.35
C THR A 246 15.21 24.71 -10.01
N THR A 247 14.83 23.97 -8.97
CA THR A 247 14.60 24.51 -7.62
C THR A 247 15.83 24.41 -6.72
N CYS A 248 16.77 23.54 -7.08
CA CYS A 248 17.93 23.14 -6.28
C CYS A 248 17.56 22.44 -4.97
N ASP A 249 16.42 21.77 -4.97
CA ASP A 249 16.03 20.85 -3.89
C ASP A 249 16.67 19.49 -4.10
N TYR A 250 17.12 18.88 -2.99
CA TYR A 250 17.74 17.57 -2.99
C TYR A 250 17.00 16.65 -2.02
N PHE A 251 16.54 15.54 -2.56
CA PHE A 251 15.86 14.49 -1.82
C PHE A 251 16.64 13.18 -1.91
N THR A 252 16.32 12.25 -1.03
CA THR A 252 16.69 10.85 -1.25
C THR A 252 15.47 10.12 -1.79
N ALA A 253 15.69 9.20 -2.72
CA ALA A 253 14.63 8.55 -3.45
C ALA A 253 14.95 7.09 -3.76
N LEU A 254 13.91 6.27 -3.80
CA LEU A 254 13.94 4.99 -4.50
C LEU A 254 13.93 5.29 -6.00
N LYS A 255 14.89 4.71 -6.72
CA LYS A 255 15.08 4.93 -8.16
C LYS A 255 15.04 3.61 -8.91
N MET A 256 14.72 3.67 -10.19
CA MET A 256 14.63 2.52 -11.07
C MET A 256 15.21 2.84 -12.44
N ALA A 257 15.95 1.90 -13.03
CA ALA A 257 16.21 1.86 -14.46
C ALA A 257 15.61 0.59 -15.06
N LYS A 258 15.00 0.70 -16.25
CA LYS A 258 14.34 -0.41 -16.95
C LYS A 258 15.06 -0.75 -18.26
N SER A 259 15.21 -2.03 -18.53
CA SER A 259 15.65 -2.62 -19.80
C SER A 259 14.51 -3.45 -20.39
N THR A 260 14.30 -3.33 -21.69
CA THR A 260 13.30 -4.11 -22.47
C THR A 260 13.96 -5.09 -23.43
N ASP A 261 15.27 -5.24 -23.37
CA ASP A 261 16.10 -6.04 -24.29
C ASP A 261 16.95 -7.09 -23.55
N GLY A 262 16.51 -7.52 -22.36
CA GLY A 262 17.19 -8.54 -21.56
C GLY A 262 18.50 -8.07 -20.94
N GLY A 263 18.55 -6.80 -20.52
CA GLY A 263 19.69 -6.17 -19.86
C GLY A 263 20.81 -5.71 -20.79
N VAL A 264 20.57 -5.60 -22.11
CA VAL A 264 21.58 -5.08 -23.05
C VAL A 264 21.73 -3.58 -22.91
N SER A 265 20.61 -2.87 -22.78
CA SER A 265 20.58 -1.42 -22.56
C SER A 265 19.45 -1.03 -21.61
N PHE A 266 19.62 0.12 -20.94
CA PHE A 266 18.66 0.65 -19.97
C PHE A 266 18.23 2.07 -20.37
N ALA A 267 16.98 2.39 -20.09
CA ALA A 267 16.49 3.76 -20.10
C ALA A 267 17.12 4.58 -18.95
N ASP A 268 16.98 5.90 -19.01
CA ASP A 268 17.42 6.79 -17.94
C ASP A 268 16.69 6.47 -16.62
N PRO A 269 17.35 6.67 -15.46
CA PRO A 269 16.73 6.39 -14.17
C PRO A 269 15.50 7.26 -13.89
N GLU A 270 14.45 6.63 -13.39
CA GLU A 270 13.22 7.29 -12.93
C GLU A 270 13.11 7.23 -11.39
N VAL A 271 12.42 8.21 -10.82
CA VAL A 271 12.09 8.23 -9.38
C VAL A 271 10.82 7.42 -9.15
N ILE A 272 10.90 6.44 -8.26
CA ILE A 272 9.73 5.71 -7.74
C ILE A 272 9.02 6.58 -6.72
N ARG A 273 9.77 7.06 -5.72
CA ARG A 273 9.27 7.83 -4.57
C ARG A 273 10.42 8.43 -3.77
N HIS A 274 10.19 9.60 -3.18
CA HIS A 274 11.07 10.20 -2.17
C HIS A 274 10.91 9.50 -0.81
N THR A 275 12.02 9.33 -0.09
CA THR A 275 12.08 8.63 1.20
C THR A 275 12.73 9.48 2.28
N VAL A 276 12.53 9.09 3.54
CA VAL A 276 13.06 9.76 4.73
C VAL A 276 13.75 8.72 5.62
N GLY A 277 14.79 9.14 6.37
CA GLY A 277 15.54 8.25 7.27
C GLY A 277 16.71 7.50 6.60
N ASN A 278 17.12 7.92 5.40
CA ASN A 278 18.21 7.28 4.67
C ASN A 278 19.54 7.37 5.45
N TRP A 279 20.24 6.23 5.57
CA TRP A 279 21.50 6.10 6.30
C TRP A 279 21.36 6.41 7.80
N GLY A 280 20.20 6.10 8.37
CA GLY A 280 19.86 6.34 9.77
C GLY A 280 20.41 5.28 10.74
N THR A 281 20.02 5.41 12.00
CA THR A 281 20.38 4.48 13.07
C THR A 281 19.28 4.46 14.12
N VAL A 282 18.78 3.28 14.46
CA VAL A 282 17.80 3.09 15.53
C VAL A 282 18.50 2.73 16.84
N ASP A 283 17.74 2.74 17.93
CA ASP A 283 18.25 2.36 19.25
C ASP A 283 18.89 0.97 19.22
N GLY A 284 19.94 0.78 20.03
CA GLY A 284 20.86 -0.36 19.88
C GLY A 284 22.06 -0.10 18.96
N GLY A 285 22.09 1.05 18.28
CA GLY A 285 23.17 1.39 17.35
C GLY A 285 23.12 0.56 16.07
N VAL A 286 21.91 0.15 15.67
CA VAL A 286 21.64 -0.61 14.45
C VAL A 286 21.44 0.38 13.32
N ASN A 287 22.28 0.30 12.29
CA ASN A 287 22.09 1.16 11.11
C ASN A 287 20.81 0.75 10.39
N VAL A 288 20.10 1.72 9.82
CA VAL A 288 18.90 1.47 9.01
C VAL A 288 19.07 2.13 7.65
N TYR A 289 18.65 1.39 6.62
CA TYR A 289 18.73 1.80 5.23
C TYR A 289 17.36 1.63 4.58
N ASN A 290 16.93 2.60 3.78
CA ASN A 290 15.79 2.48 2.87
C ASN A 290 16.18 1.65 1.64
N GLN A 291 16.90 0.54 1.85
CA GLN A 291 17.26 -0.40 0.80
C GLN A 291 15.96 -0.90 0.13
N PRO A 292 15.85 -0.83 -1.21
CA PRO A 292 14.73 -1.47 -1.89
C PRO A 292 14.89 -2.99 -1.81
N VAL A 293 13.88 -3.68 -1.30
CA VAL A 293 13.75 -5.13 -1.51
C VAL A 293 12.66 -5.38 -2.52
N VAL A 294 13.09 -5.96 -3.64
CA VAL A 294 12.28 -6.05 -4.86
C VAL A 294 11.78 -7.47 -5.04
N ALA A 295 10.47 -7.62 -5.19
CA ALA A 295 9.83 -8.85 -5.63
C ALA A 295 9.04 -8.59 -6.92
N THR A 296 8.92 -9.61 -7.76
CA THR A 296 8.15 -9.56 -9.01
C THR A 296 7.25 -10.79 -9.07
N ASP A 297 6.01 -10.61 -9.49
CA ASP A 297 5.12 -11.73 -9.79
C ASP A 297 5.31 -12.13 -11.26
N VAL A 298 5.83 -13.33 -11.48
CA VAL A 298 6.15 -13.90 -12.79
C VAL A 298 5.50 -15.26 -13.01
N TRP A 299 4.49 -15.58 -12.21
CA TRP A 299 3.96 -16.94 -12.09
C TRP A 299 2.65 -17.17 -12.86
N GLY A 300 2.12 -16.15 -13.55
CA GLY A 300 0.90 -16.24 -14.37
C GLY A 300 -0.41 -16.20 -13.58
N GLY A 301 -0.38 -15.80 -12.31
CA GLY A 301 -1.56 -15.62 -11.46
C GLY A 301 -2.36 -14.34 -11.76
N THR A 302 -3.32 -14.01 -10.88
CA THR A 302 -4.15 -12.79 -10.98
C THR A 302 -3.36 -11.49 -10.88
N HIS A 303 -2.13 -11.56 -10.36
CA HIS A 303 -1.25 -10.43 -10.11
C HIS A 303 0.05 -10.51 -10.94
N ASP A 304 0.10 -11.40 -11.95
CA ASP A 304 1.25 -11.54 -12.84
C ASP A 304 1.64 -10.19 -13.47
N GLY A 305 2.95 -9.91 -13.48
CA GLY A 305 3.52 -8.66 -13.98
C GLY A 305 3.61 -7.54 -12.95
N ASN A 306 3.04 -7.72 -11.76
CA ASN A 306 3.22 -6.75 -10.68
C ASN A 306 4.66 -6.73 -10.18
N ILE A 307 5.10 -5.53 -9.80
CA ILE A 307 6.40 -5.27 -9.20
C ILE A 307 6.18 -4.68 -7.81
N TYR A 308 6.90 -5.18 -6.82
CA TYR A 308 6.77 -4.80 -5.40
C TYR A 308 8.10 -4.32 -4.86
N VAL A 309 8.09 -3.21 -4.14
CA VAL A 309 9.28 -2.66 -3.48
C VAL A 309 8.95 -2.42 -2.01
N ALA A 310 9.50 -3.26 -1.13
CA ALA A 310 9.44 -3.05 0.32
C ALA A 310 10.71 -2.33 0.80
N TYR A 311 10.56 -1.42 1.74
CA TYR A 311 11.66 -0.62 2.28
C TYR A 311 11.33 -0.11 3.68
N ALA A 312 12.36 0.12 4.50
CA ALA A 312 12.20 0.84 5.75
C ALA A 312 12.12 2.35 5.44
N ASN A 313 11.23 3.08 6.11
CA ASN A 313 11.06 4.52 5.93
C ASN A 313 10.70 5.18 7.26
N MET A 314 11.36 6.30 7.58
CA MET A 314 11.03 7.05 8.78
C MET A 314 9.76 7.88 8.54
N ASP A 315 8.79 7.80 9.44
CA ASP A 315 7.59 8.65 9.40
C ASP A 315 8.03 10.12 9.45
N PRO A 316 7.76 10.91 8.39
CA PRO A 316 8.08 12.31 8.42
C PRO A 316 7.36 12.99 9.58
N ASP A 317 6.11 12.70 9.89
CA ASP A 317 5.34 13.48 10.86
C ASP A 317 5.72 13.21 12.34
N ASN A 318 6.64 12.26 12.59
CA ASN A 318 7.03 11.82 13.93
C ASN A 318 8.55 11.86 14.19
N TRP A 319 9.17 13.04 14.02
CA TRP A 319 10.62 13.23 14.24
C TRP A 319 11.11 13.00 15.69
N GLU A 320 10.25 13.05 16.70
CA GLU A 320 10.67 12.96 18.12
C GLU A 320 11.13 11.54 18.49
N PHE A 321 10.61 10.51 17.82
CA PHE A 321 10.85 9.10 18.14
C PHE A 321 11.55 8.31 17.02
N GLN A 322 11.86 8.95 15.88
CA GLN A 322 12.51 8.31 14.71
C GLN A 322 11.76 7.08 14.18
N ASP A 323 10.42 7.09 14.22
CA ASP A 323 9.55 5.95 13.88
C ASP A 323 9.80 5.40 12.45
N TYR A 324 10.63 4.36 12.34
CA TYR A 324 10.81 3.62 11.08
C TYR A 324 9.72 2.59 10.89
N ASN A 325 9.01 2.70 9.77
CA ASN A 325 8.00 1.75 9.35
C ASN A 325 8.49 0.91 8.15
N ILE A 326 7.91 -0.28 7.97
CA ILE A 326 8.08 -1.06 6.75
C ILE A 326 6.96 -0.71 5.78
N GLU A 327 7.32 0.05 4.76
CA GLU A 327 6.42 0.45 3.69
C GLU A 327 6.62 -0.44 2.45
N MET A 328 5.58 -0.54 1.64
CA MET A 328 5.66 -1.11 0.31
C MET A 328 4.90 -0.27 -0.71
N VAL A 329 5.52 -0.06 -1.87
CA VAL A 329 4.85 0.42 -3.08
C VAL A 329 4.80 -0.68 -4.13
N ARG A 330 3.78 -0.66 -4.99
CA ARG A 330 3.66 -1.60 -6.10
C ARG A 330 3.38 -0.90 -7.43
N SER A 331 3.83 -1.52 -8.51
CA SER A 331 3.47 -1.14 -9.87
C SER A 331 2.70 -2.28 -10.54
N THR A 332 1.53 -1.95 -11.10
CA THR A 332 0.73 -2.85 -11.96
C THR A 332 0.89 -2.51 -13.45
N THR A 333 1.77 -1.56 -13.77
CA THR A 333 1.98 -0.99 -15.11
C THR A 333 3.39 -1.24 -15.64
N GLY A 334 4.10 -2.21 -15.06
CA GLY A 334 5.47 -2.55 -15.44
C GLY A 334 6.48 -1.42 -15.16
N GLY A 335 6.29 -0.71 -14.04
CA GLY A 335 7.17 0.34 -13.54
C GLY A 335 6.80 1.77 -13.96
N ALA A 336 5.79 1.98 -14.80
CA ALA A 336 5.41 3.31 -15.30
C ALA A 336 4.69 4.17 -14.25
N THR A 337 3.92 3.54 -13.36
CA THR A 337 3.24 4.19 -12.24
C THR A 337 3.32 3.32 -11.00
N TRP A 338 3.26 3.95 -9.83
CA TRP A 338 3.40 3.33 -8.52
C TRP A 338 2.23 3.70 -7.62
N SER A 339 1.82 2.78 -6.75
CA SER A 339 0.79 3.03 -5.74
C SER A 339 1.29 3.99 -4.66
N ASP A 340 0.35 4.53 -3.87
CA ASP A 340 0.69 5.02 -2.55
C ASP A 340 1.27 3.88 -1.68
N PRO A 341 2.11 4.19 -0.68
CA PRO A 341 2.67 3.20 0.21
C PRO A 341 1.60 2.53 1.05
N VAL A 342 1.81 1.25 1.30
CA VAL A 342 1.05 0.46 2.26
C VAL A 342 1.99 0.02 3.38
N TYR A 343 1.55 0.18 4.63
CA TYR A 343 2.28 -0.32 5.79
C TYR A 343 2.17 -1.84 5.91
N ILE A 344 3.31 -2.52 5.94
CA ILE A 344 3.39 -3.95 6.20
C ILE A 344 3.28 -4.20 7.71
N ASN A 345 3.98 -3.41 8.52
CA ASN A 345 3.88 -3.45 9.97
C ASN A 345 2.50 -2.98 10.46
N ASP A 346 2.03 -3.51 11.60
CA ASP A 346 0.69 -3.30 12.15
C ASP A 346 0.64 -2.80 13.60
N ASP A 347 1.75 -2.25 14.08
CA ASP A 347 1.81 -1.51 15.33
C ASP A 347 1.18 -0.11 15.21
N TYR A 348 1.16 0.62 16.33
CA TYR A 348 0.63 1.98 16.35
C TYR A 348 1.48 2.88 15.46
N ILE A 349 0.92 3.24 14.30
CA ILE A 349 1.51 4.14 13.32
C ILE A 349 1.04 5.58 13.59
N GLY A 350 1.96 6.55 13.64
CA GLY A 350 1.66 7.98 13.77
C GLY A 350 2.30 8.67 14.97
N VAL A 351 1.93 9.93 15.23
CA VAL A 351 2.60 10.78 16.24
C VAL A 351 2.64 10.09 17.61
N GLY A 352 3.86 9.89 18.12
CA GLY A 352 4.12 9.21 19.39
C GLY A 352 4.31 7.69 19.27
N ALA A 353 4.37 7.14 18.05
CA ALA A 353 4.78 5.76 17.81
C ALA A 353 6.16 5.51 18.45
N PRO A 354 6.31 4.48 19.31
CA PRO A 354 7.52 4.29 20.09
C PRO A 354 8.53 3.30 19.49
N TYR A 355 8.20 2.57 18.42
CA TYR A 355 8.96 1.37 18.03
C TYR A 355 9.42 1.43 16.59
N ASP A 356 10.67 1.03 16.35
CA ASP A 356 11.24 1.02 15.01
C ASP A 356 11.15 -0.36 14.34
N GLN A 357 10.98 -0.34 13.03
CA GLN A 357 11.07 -1.49 12.14
C GLN A 357 12.09 -1.27 11.03
N PHE A 358 12.88 -2.31 10.72
CA PHE A 358 13.99 -2.17 9.80
C PHE A 358 14.41 -3.48 9.11
N HIS A 359 15.21 -3.32 8.05
CA HIS A 359 15.76 -4.39 7.21
C HIS A 359 14.71 -5.42 6.76
N PRO A 360 13.71 -5.00 5.95
CA PRO A 360 12.73 -5.95 5.42
C PRO A 360 13.39 -6.90 4.42
N TRP A 361 12.76 -8.04 4.18
CA TRP A 361 12.99 -8.91 3.04
C TRP A 361 11.66 -9.42 2.49
N LEU A 362 11.40 -9.19 1.21
CA LEU A 362 10.13 -9.50 0.54
C LEU A 362 10.36 -10.50 -0.59
N ILE A 363 9.53 -11.54 -0.67
CA ILE A 363 9.48 -12.47 -1.80
C ILE A 363 8.05 -12.65 -2.31
N CYS A 364 7.91 -13.00 -3.57
CA CYS A 364 6.66 -13.47 -4.18
C CYS A 364 6.83 -14.95 -4.52
N ASN A 365 6.01 -15.82 -3.93
CA ASN A 365 6.05 -17.26 -4.19
C ASN A 365 5.30 -17.61 -5.50
N GLU A 366 5.34 -18.87 -5.89
CA GLU A 366 4.72 -19.39 -7.12
C GLU A 366 3.19 -19.31 -7.16
N GLU A 367 2.55 -18.98 -6.04
CA GLU A 367 1.09 -18.79 -5.92
C GLU A 367 0.70 -17.30 -5.99
N GLY A 368 1.66 -16.40 -6.22
CA GLY A 368 1.44 -14.94 -6.17
C GLY A 368 1.32 -14.38 -4.74
N THR A 369 1.64 -15.18 -3.72
CA THR A 369 1.61 -14.75 -2.32
C THR A 369 2.88 -13.98 -1.99
N LEU A 370 2.72 -12.80 -1.40
CA LEU A 370 3.84 -12.03 -0.87
C LEU A 370 4.13 -12.46 0.56
N VAL A 371 5.41 -12.65 0.87
CA VAL A 371 5.89 -12.93 2.22
C VAL A 371 6.98 -11.90 2.56
N CYS A 372 6.73 -11.11 3.60
CA CYS A 372 7.71 -10.16 4.11
C CYS A 372 8.19 -10.59 5.49
N LEU A 373 9.50 -10.49 5.74
CA LEU A 373 10.14 -10.68 7.05
C LEU A 373 10.92 -9.40 7.39
N TRP A 374 10.92 -8.94 8.64
CA TRP A 374 11.69 -7.77 9.08
C TRP A 374 12.07 -7.86 10.56
N TYR A 375 12.89 -6.92 11.03
CA TYR A 375 13.18 -6.75 12.47
C TYR A 375 12.36 -5.62 13.07
N ASP A 376 11.94 -5.80 14.32
CA ASP A 376 10.95 -4.96 14.98
C ASP A 376 11.22 -4.80 16.48
N GLN A 377 11.18 -3.57 16.99
CA GLN A 377 11.43 -3.27 18.42
C GLN A 377 10.18 -3.29 19.31
N ARG A 378 8.99 -3.57 18.76
CA ARG A 378 7.70 -3.45 19.49
C ARG A 378 7.56 -4.29 20.75
N THR A 379 8.42 -5.29 20.95
CA THR A 379 8.39 -6.18 22.10
C THR A 379 9.21 -5.68 23.29
N ASP A 380 10.18 -4.77 23.07
CA ASP A 380 10.99 -4.15 24.13
C ASP A 380 10.42 -2.79 24.53
N VAL A 381 9.19 -2.82 25.04
CA VAL A 381 8.37 -1.64 25.34
C VAL A 381 8.95 -0.66 26.38
N ILE A 382 10.07 -1.01 27.02
CA ILE A 382 10.69 -0.19 28.07
C ILE A 382 12.00 0.43 27.58
N ASN A 383 12.87 -0.34 26.93
CA ASN A 383 14.21 0.13 26.58
C ASN A 383 14.36 0.46 25.10
N HIS A 384 13.43 -0.01 24.25
CA HIS A 384 13.44 0.18 22.80
C HIS A 384 14.77 -0.24 22.17
N PHE A 385 15.39 -1.28 22.72
CA PHE A 385 16.78 -1.63 22.41
C PHE A 385 16.88 -3.02 21.78
N GLN A 386 16.12 -3.98 22.30
CA GLN A 386 16.02 -5.32 21.75
C GLN A 386 15.00 -5.36 20.61
N PHE A 387 15.21 -6.26 19.65
CA PHE A 387 14.31 -6.42 18.52
C PHE A 387 14.01 -7.89 18.25
N ASP A 388 12.97 -8.14 17.47
CA ASP A 388 12.47 -9.46 17.12
C ASP A 388 12.25 -9.57 15.61
N ALA A 389 12.29 -10.79 15.08
CA ALA A 389 11.90 -11.05 13.69
C ALA A 389 10.37 -11.20 13.60
N PHE A 390 9.74 -10.48 12.68
CA PHE A 390 8.31 -10.55 12.38
C PHE A 390 8.07 -10.82 10.90
N ALA A 391 6.93 -11.45 10.60
CA ALA A 391 6.49 -11.70 9.24
C ALA A 391 5.03 -11.30 9.00
N ALA A 392 4.70 -10.98 7.74
CA ALA A 392 3.35 -10.74 7.26
C ALA A 392 3.20 -11.23 5.82
N TYR A 393 1.96 -11.47 5.44
CA TYR A 393 1.61 -12.08 4.16
C TYR A 393 0.61 -11.21 3.42
N SER A 394 0.66 -11.21 2.09
CA SER A 394 -0.37 -10.61 1.25
C SER A 394 -0.86 -11.59 0.21
N PHE A 395 -2.18 -11.68 0.08
CA PHE A 395 -2.88 -12.56 -0.86
C PHE A 395 -3.68 -11.78 -1.92
N ASP A 396 -3.58 -10.45 -1.93
CA ASP A 396 -4.29 -9.53 -2.83
C ASP A 396 -3.33 -8.66 -3.67
N GLY A 397 -2.17 -9.24 -3.97
CA GLY A 397 -1.12 -8.61 -4.75
C GLY A 397 -0.53 -7.39 -4.05
N GLY A 398 -0.44 -7.40 -2.72
CA GLY A 398 0.14 -6.29 -1.95
C GLY A 398 -0.80 -5.11 -1.74
N ALA A 399 -2.12 -5.29 -1.82
CA ALA A 399 -3.06 -4.22 -1.45
C ALA A 399 -3.17 -4.10 0.08
N THR A 400 -3.12 -5.23 0.77
CA THR A 400 -3.14 -5.32 2.23
C THR A 400 -2.22 -6.42 2.73
N PHE A 401 -1.78 -6.32 3.99
CA PHE A 401 -1.00 -7.35 4.68
C PHE A 401 -1.72 -7.88 5.91
N THR A 402 -1.57 -9.17 6.17
CA THR A 402 -2.13 -9.84 7.35
C THR A 402 -1.65 -9.18 8.65
N THR A 403 -2.35 -9.47 9.76
CA THR A 403 -1.82 -9.26 11.11
C THR A 403 -0.39 -9.82 11.20
N ASN A 404 0.52 -9.10 11.86
CA ASN A 404 1.94 -9.47 11.94
C ASN A 404 2.15 -10.68 12.86
N HIS A 405 3.07 -11.58 12.47
CA HIS A 405 3.41 -12.80 13.17
C HIS A 405 4.84 -12.74 13.67
N ARG A 406 5.05 -12.76 15.00
CA ARG A 406 6.39 -12.89 15.59
C ARG A 406 7.00 -14.26 15.27
N ILE A 407 8.22 -14.25 14.74
CA ILE A 407 8.97 -15.43 14.30
C ILE A 407 10.09 -15.80 15.28
N SER A 408 10.75 -14.82 15.90
CA SER A 408 11.80 -15.09 16.89
C SER A 408 11.21 -15.45 18.27
N GLU A 409 11.67 -16.57 18.83
CA GLU A 409 11.30 -17.03 20.18
C GLU A 409 11.92 -16.17 21.29
N ILE A 410 13.04 -15.51 21.00
CA ILE A 410 13.82 -14.71 21.93
C ILE A 410 14.18 -13.41 21.24
N SER A 411 14.03 -12.29 21.96
CA SER A 411 14.43 -10.98 21.47
C SER A 411 15.94 -10.89 21.31
N ILE A 412 16.37 -10.39 20.17
CA ILE A 412 17.75 -10.17 19.79
C ILE A 412 18.26 -8.92 20.52
N ASP A 413 19.34 -9.11 21.28
CA ASP A 413 20.02 -8.06 22.01
C ASP A 413 21.26 -7.59 21.22
N PRO A 414 21.27 -6.37 20.66
CA PRO A 414 22.43 -5.84 19.94
C PRO A 414 23.64 -5.57 20.85
N GLY A 415 23.45 -5.52 22.17
CA GLY A 415 24.51 -5.41 23.18
C GLY A 415 25.11 -6.74 23.62
N SER A 416 24.49 -7.88 23.29
CA SER A 416 24.95 -9.23 23.66
C SER A 416 26.14 -9.75 22.83
N LEU A 417 26.80 -8.86 22.06
CA LEU A 417 28.01 -9.16 21.31
C LEU A 417 29.16 -9.47 22.27
N LYS A 418 29.67 -10.71 22.26
CA LYS A 418 31.00 -10.95 22.83
C LYS A 418 31.98 -10.05 22.09
N LEU A 419 32.67 -9.18 22.85
CA LEU A 419 34.00 -8.70 22.45
C LEU A 419 34.77 -9.97 22.08
N SER A 420 35.18 -10.13 20.81
CA SER A 420 35.92 -11.31 20.33
C SER A 420 36.92 -11.71 21.41
N GLY A 421 36.74 -12.88 22.04
CA GLY A 421 37.49 -13.28 23.24
C GLY A 421 38.98 -13.53 22.99
N ARG A 422 39.53 -13.01 21.89
CA ARG A 422 40.94 -13.06 21.52
C ARG A 422 41.78 -12.36 22.58
N THR A 423 42.39 -13.18 23.43
CA THR A 423 43.66 -12.90 24.11
C THR A 423 44.86 -13.40 23.29
N THR A 424 44.59 -14.09 22.18
CA THR A 424 45.60 -14.58 21.24
C THR A 424 45.50 -13.78 19.94
N PRO A 425 46.63 -13.30 19.39
CA PRO A 425 46.66 -12.70 18.06
C PRO A 425 46.05 -13.66 17.03
N ALA A 426 45.43 -13.11 15.98
CA ALA A 426 45.24 -13.86 14.74
C ALA A 426 46.55 -14.60 14.40
N PRO A 427 46.51 -15.84 13.86
CA PRO A 427 47.72 -16.59 13.52
C PRO A 427 48.69 -15.68 12.77
N ASP A 428 49.87 -15.42 13.36
CA ASP A 428 50.89 -14.41 12.98
C ASP A 428 50.69 -13.75 11.60
N ASP A 429 49.66 -12.90 11.47
CA ASP A 429 49.48 -11.99 10.34
C ASP A 429 49.92 -10.61 10.85
N PRO A 430 51.03 -10.05 10.33
CA PRO A 430 51.63 -8.80 10.82
C PRO A 430 50.77 -7.53 10.58
N ARG A 431 49.48 -7.66 10.28
CA ARG A 431 48.61 -6.57 9.80
C ARG A 431 47.44 -6.19 10.72
N MET A 432 47.34 -6.72 11.94
CA MET A 432 46.21 -6.42 12.85
C MET A 432 46.69 -5.92 14.23
N GLU A 433 46.68 -4.60 14.44
CA GLU A 433 46.64 -4.03 15.80
C GLU A 433 45.19 -4.04 16.30
N ILE A 434 44.91 -4.86 17.32
CA ILE A 434 43.66 -4.77 18.08
C ILE A 434 43.80 -3.56 19.02
N THR A 435 43.40 -2.37 18.59
CA THR A 435 43.34 -1.21 19.47
C THR A 435 42.13 -1.33 20.40
N GLY A 436 42.42 -1.47 21.71
CA GLY A 436 41.42 -1.64 22.75
C GLY A 436 40.35 -0.54 22.76
N LYS A 437 39.12 -0.99 23.04
CA LYS A 437 37.83 -0.27 23.18
C LYS A 437 36.90 -0.18 21.96
N ARG A 438 37.29 -0.66 20.78
CA ARG A 438 36.33 -0.97 19.69
C ARG A 438 36.86 -2.13 18.85
N SER A 439 36.35 -3.35 19.07
CA SER A 439 36.33 -4.42 18.05
C SER A 439 35.50 -5.62 18.50
N PRO A 440 34.72 -6.24 17.58
CA PRO A 440 34.74 -6.00 16.13
C PRO A 440 33.65 -4.99 15.70
N GLN A 441 34.02 -3.92 14.98
CA GLN A 441 33.11 -3.34 13.97
C GLN A 441 33.21 -4.19 12.69
N ALA A 442 33.02 -5.50 12.83
CA ALA A 442 33.03 -6.43 11.73
C ALA A 442 31.58 -6.85 11.50
N GLY A 443 30.89 -6.03 10.69
CA GLY A 443 29.51 -6.22 10.26
C GLY A 443 28.51 -5.64 11.26
N LEU A 444 27.61 -4.80 10.74
CA LEU A 444 26.50 -4.25 11.51
C LEU A 444 25.59 -5.42 11.90
N ILE A 445 25.07 -5.43 13.13
CA ILE A 445 24.04 -6.43 13.47
C ILE A 445 22.82 -6.15 12.60
N ALA A 446 22.15 -7.20 12.14
CA ALA A 446 21.17 -7.10 11.07
C ALA A 446 21.84 -6.67 9.73
N GLU A 447 21.31 -5.68 9.00
CA GLU A 447 21.65 -5.30 7.62
C GLU A 447 20.93 -6.15 6.57
N TYR A 448 21.17 -7.46 6.49
CA TYR A 448 20.33 -8.37 5.70
C TYR A 448 19.56 -9.35 6.60
N ILE A 449 18.44 -9.83 6.07
CA ILE A 449 17.63 -10.91 6.63
C ILE A 449 17.10 -11.72 5.44
N GLY A 450 16.80 -13.00 5.61
CA GLY A 450 16.40 -13.87 4.50
C GLY A 450 15.05 -14.53 4.73
N VAL A 451 14.19 -14.50 3.72
CA VAL A 451 12.97 -15.34 3.65
C VAL A 451 12.79 -15.91 2.25
N THR A 452 12.30 -17.15 2.17
CA THR A 452 11.91 -17.85 0.94
C THR A 452 10.66 -18.67 1.22
N ALA A 453 9.85 -18.90 0.19
CA ALA A 453 8.68 -19.76 0.31
C ALA A 453 8.53 -20.69 -0.91
N PHE A 454 7.88 -21.82 -0.69
CA PHE A 454 7.38 -22.72 -1.72
C PHE A 454 5.98 -23.16 -1.32
N ASN A 455 4.98 -22.71 -2.06
CA ASN A 455 3.57 -22.71 -1.70
C ASN A 455 3.37 -22.07 -0.32
N ASP A 456 2.72 -22.77 0.60
CA ASP A 456 2.46 -22.33 1.96
C ASP A 456 3.62 -22.60 2.93
N HIS A 457 4.73 -23.22 2.50
CA HIS A 457 5.89 -23.50 3.35
C HIS A 457 6.94 -22.39 3.25
N ILE A 458 7.29 -21.81 4.40
CA ILE A 458 8.26 -20.71 4.52
C ILE A 458 9.51 -21.21 5.23
N ASN A 459 10.65 -20.71 4.77
CA ASN A 459 11.93 -20.81 5.47
C ASN A 459 12.54 -19.41 5.59
N ALA A 460 13.07 -19.11 6.77
CA ALA A 460 13.73 -17.84 7.02
C ALA A 460 15.06 -18.02 7.74
N THR A 461 15.91 -17.01 7.62
CA THR A 461 17.17 -16.90 8.35
C THR A 461 17.42 -15.46 8.79
N TRP A 462 18.01 -15.28 9.97
CA TRP A 462 18.31 -13.99 10.57
C TRP A 462 19.49 -14.09 11.54
N THR A 463 20.06 -12.94 11.88
CA THR A 463 21.08 -12.81 12.92
C THR A 463 20.46 -12.84 14.31
N ASP A 464 20.95 -13.70 15.19
CA ASP A 464 20.42 -13.87 16.54
C ASP A 464 21.52 -13.87 17.59
N THR A 465 21.24 -13.31 18.77
CA THR A 465 22.23 -13.15 19.86
C THR A 465 21.95 -13.95 21.12
N ARG A 466 20.98 -14.88 21.11
CA ARG A 466 20.55 -15.63 22.30
C ARG A 466 21.66 -16.44 23.00
N HIS A 467 22.76 -16.75 22.31
CA HIS A 467 23.93 -17.46 22.87
C HIS A 467 25.15 -16.54 23.10
N GLY A 468 24.91 -15.22 23.15
CA GLY A 468 25.92 -14.19 23.45
C GLY A 468 26.92 -13.99 22.32
N ASN A 469 26.51 -14.18 21.07
CA ASN A 469 27.26 -13.94 19.85
C ASN A 469 26.28 -13.72 18.70
N GLN A 470 26.65 -13.02 17.62
CA GLN A 470 25.84 -13.02 16.40
C GLN A 470 25.99 -14.37 15.70
N ASP A 471 24.96 -15.19 15.78
CA ASP A 471 24.88 -16.49 15.14
C ASP A 471 23.75 -16.48 14.10
N VAL A 472 23.84 -17.36 13.09
CA VAL A 472 22.76 -17.50 12.10
C VAL A 472 21.70 -18.45 12.63
N TYR A 473 20.50 -17.93 12.81
CA TYR A 473 19.31 -18.71 13.16
C TYR A 473 18.32 -18.73 12.00
N GLY A 474 17.39 -19.68 12.08
CA GLY A 474 16.30 -19.79 11.15
C GLY A 474 15.06 -20.43 11.78
N ALA A 475 13.98 -20.38 11.02
CA ALA A 475 12.72 -21.04 11.32
C ALA A 475 12.12 -21.57 10.03
N ASN A 476 11.33 -22.64 10.15
CA ASN A 476 10.46 -23.12 9.08
C ASN A 476 9.04 -23.23 9.63
N TRP A 477 8.06 -22.83 8.83
CA TRP A 477 6.65 -22.87 9.21
C TRP A 477 5.75 -22.89 7.99
N THR A 478 4.47 -23.15 8.22
CA THR A 478 3.42 -23.00 7.21
C THR A 478 2.71 -21.68 7.47
N ILE A 479 2.34 -20.96 6.39
CA ILE A 479 1.56 -19.71 6.49
C ILE A 479 0.36 -19.93 7.41
N PRO A 480 0.27 -19.22 8.55
CA PRO A 480 -0.82 -19.40 9.49
C PRO A 480 -2.12 -18.79 8.94
N PHE A 481 -3.26 -19.36 9.33
CA PHE A 481 -4.54 -18.71 9.09
C PHE A 481 -4.79 -17.65 10.18
N MET A 482 -4.68 -16.38 9.80
CA MET A 482 -4.68 -15.24 10.72
C MET A 482 -6.06 -14.62 10.88
N LYS A 483 -6.33 -14.01 12.03
CA LYS A 483 -7.49 -13.12 12.18
C LYS A 483 -7.32 -11.88 11.27
N PRO A 484 -8.42 -11.31 10.76
CA PRO A 484 -8.37 -10.10 9.93
C PRO A 484 -7.70 -8.93 10.67
N ARG A 485 -6.80 -8.20 10.00
CA ARG A 485 -6.29 -6.90 10.47
C ARG A 485 -7.26 -5.82 10.00
N LEU A 486 -7.82 -5.05 10.92
CA LEU A 486 -8.76 -3.98 10.60
C LEU A 486 -8.02 -2.76 10.08
N LEU A 487 -8.59 -2.06 9.09
CA LEU A 487 -7.93 -0.93 8.41
C LEU A 487 -8.76 0.36 8.47
N SER A 488 -10.08 0.28 8.24
CA SER A 488 -10.94 1.46 8.23
C SER A 488 -12.38 1.10 8.65
N PRO A 489 -13.06 1.95 9.44
CA PRO A 489 -12.51 3.09 10.17
C PRO A 489 -11.41 2.69 11.16
N ALA A 490 -10.38 3.53 11.31
CA ALA A 490 -9.27 3.25 12.23
C ALA A 490 -9.74 3.24 13.70
N ASP A 491 -9.04 2.53 14.56
CA ASP A 491 -9.41 2.46 15.98
C ASP A 491 -9.31 3.83 16.66
N GLY A 492 -10.37 4.23 17.34
CA GLY A 492 -10.52 5.54 17.99
C GLY A 492 -10.72 6.71 17.01
N ALA A 493 -10.94 6.45 15.72
CA ALA A 493 -11.12 7.53 14.74
C ALA A 493 -12.41 8.32 14.99
N SER A 494 -12.39 9.62 14.64
CA SER A 494 -13.61 10.42 14.49
C SER A 494 -14.14 10.29 13.06
N VAL A 495 -15.36 9.80 12.92
CA VAL A 495 -16.02 9.59 11.62
C VAL A 495 -17.17 10.57 11.48
N ALA A 496 -17.13 11.40 10.44
CA ALA A 496 -18.15 12.41 10.16
C ALA A 496 -19.20 11.92 9.15
N ASP A 497 -18.78 11.16 8.15
CA ASP A 497 -19.65 10.63 7.10
C ASP A 497 -20.27 9.31 7.54
N SER A 498 -21.59 9.18 7.43
CA SER A 498 -22.29 7.91 7.72
C SER A 498 -22.14 6.86 6.61
N ALA A 499 -21.75 7.28 5.39
CA ALA A 499 -21.56 6.44 4.21
C ALA A 499 -20.12 5.86 4.08
N PHE A 500 -19.45 5.65 5.21
CA PHE A 500 -18.11 5.06 5.23
C PHE A 500 -18.12 3.56 4.87
N THR A 501 -16.94 3.02 4.54
CA THR A 501 -16.75 1.60 4.22
C THR A 501 -15.84 0.94 5.24
N PHE A 502 -16.29 -0.18 5.80
CA PHE A 502 -15.45 -1.05 6.61
C PHE A 502 -14.43 -1.77 5.73
N LYS A 503 -13.15 -1.72 6.08
CA LYS A 503 -12.05 -2.34 5.34
C LYS A 503 -11.14 -3.11 6.29
N TRP A 504 -10.69 -4.29 5.89
CA TRP A 504 -9.72 -5.12 6.60
C TRP A 504 -8.77 -5.78 5.61
N SER A 505 -7.69 -6.38 6.10
CA SER A 505 -6.74 -7.10 5.26
C SER A 505 -7.20 -8.51 4.91
N THR A 506 -6.66 -9.04 3.82
CA THR A 506 -6.83 -10.46 3.51
C THR A 506 -6.28 -11.33 4.64
N SER A 507 -6.95 -12.47 4.90
CA SER A 507 -6.58 -13.40 5.98
C SER A 507 -6.05 -14.73 5.43
N TRP A 508 -6.38 -15.02 4.18
CA TRP A 508 -6.01 -16.24 3.48
C TRP A 508 -6.05 -16.00 1.96
N LYS A 509 -5.87 -17.08 1.19
CA LYS A 509 -5.83 -17.08 -0.27
C LYS A 509 -7.15 -16.63 -0.87
N GLN A 510 -7.04 -15.79 -1.91
CA GLN A 510 -8.16 -15.35 -2.73
C GLN A 510 -9.00 -16.56 -3.20
N TYR A 511 -10.32 -16.40 -3.15
CA TYR A 511 -11.32 -17.44 -3.50
C TYR A 511 -11.44 -18.60 -2.50
N ASP A 512 -10.67 -18.59 -1.43
CA ASP A 512 -10.83 -19.50 -0.31
C ASP A 512 -11.22 -18.78 0.98
N ASP A 513 -11.18 -17.44 1.00
CA ASP A 513 -11.51 -16.58 2.11
C ASP A 513 -12.98 -16.09 2.08
N TYR A 514 -13.61 -16.13 3.25
CA TYR A 514 -14.92 -15.54 3.49
C TYR A 514 -14.94 -14.86 4.86
N TYR A 515 -15.70 -13.78 5.01
CA TYR A 515 -15.70 -12.93 6.18
C TYR A 515 -17.08 -12.77 6.79
N ARG A 516 -17.09 -12.59 8.11
CA ARG A 516 -18.25 -12.12 8.88
C ARG A 516 -17.87 -10.83 9.61
N LEU A 517 -18.51 -9.73 9.23
CA LEU A 517 -18.43 -8.43 9.91
C LEU A 517 -19.58 -8.33 10.92
N GLU A 518 -19.26 -7.85 12.12
CA GLU A 518 -20.24 -7.48 13.16
C GLU A 518 -20.03 -6.02 13.53
N PHE A 519 -21.12 -5.25 13.56
CA PHE A 519 -21.15 -3.84 13.93
C PHE A 519 -22.17 -3.60 15.04
N SER A 520 -21.80 -2.87 16.10
CA SER A 520 -22.62 -2.68 17.29
C SER A 520 -22.42 -1.31 17.95
N GLU A 521 -23.38 -0.91 18.77
CA GLU A 521 -23.30 0.20 19.74
C GLU A 521 -22.58 -0.21 21.03
N ASP A 522 -22.33 -1.51 21.24
CA ASP A 522 -21.75 -2.04 22.47
C ASP A 522 -20.53 -2.93 22.20
N SER A 523 -19.45 -2.68 22.95
CA SER A 523 -18.18 -3.42 22.82
C SER A 523 -18.28 -4.91 23.20
N LEU A 524 -19.36 -5.32 23.86
CA LEU A 524 -19.62 -6.72 24.20
C LEU A 524 -20.40 -7.46 23.10
N PHE A 525 -20.84 -6.76 22.05
CA PHE A 525 -21.66 -7.29 20.95
C PHE A 525 -22.88 -8.06 21.46
N THR A 526 -23.56 -7.51 22.46
CA THR A 526 -24.82 -8.05 22.99
C THR A 526 -26.00 -7.80 22.06
N SER A 527 -25.90 -6.78 21.21
CA SER A 527 -26.78 -6.50 20.09
C SER A 527 -25.94 -6.17 18.84
N TYR A 528 -26.59 -6.07 17.68
CA TYR A 528 -25.94 -5.71 16.43
C TYR A 528 -26.76 -4.64 15.71
N LEU A 529 -26.07 -3.62 15.20
CA LEU A 529 -26.63 -2.69 14.22
C LEU A 529 -26.78 -3.40 12.88
N PHE A 530 -25.74 -4.11 12.44
CA PHE A 530 -25.85 -5.09 11.37
C PHE A 530 -24.74 -6.16 11.44
N VAL A 531 -24.97 -7.26 10.71
CA VAL A 531 -24.00 -8.33 10.48
C VAL A 531 -23.94 -8.60 8.98
N ALA A 532 -22.74 -8.63 8.41
CA ALA A 532 -22.55 -8.90 6.99
C ALA A 532 -21.66 -10.13 6.77
N GLY A 533 -21.99 -10.91 5.75
CA GLY A 533 -21.16 -12.01 5.27
C GLY A 533 -20.71 -11.72 3.84
N THR A 534 -19.41 -11.86 3.55
CA THR A 534 -18.85 -11.44 2.26
C THR A 534 -17.56 -12.19 1.90
N ALA A 535 -17.26 -12.32 0.61
CA ALA A 535 -15.95 -12.76 0.11
C ALA A 535 -15.00 -11.58 -0.18
N SER A 536 -15.47 -10.35 0.01
CA SER A 536 -14.69 -9.11 -0.14
C SER A 536 -14.05 -8.75 1.21
N ASN A 537 -12.88 -8.12 1.19
CA ASN A 537 -12.22 -7.56 2.38
C ASN A 537 -12.74 -6.16 2.76
N GLN A 538 -13.86 -5.74 2.17
CA GLN A 538 -14.54 -4.49 2.45
C GLN A 538 -16.05 -4.61 2.32
N VAL A 539 -16.77 -3.85 3.16
CA VAL A 539 -18.24 -3.78 3.21
C VAL A 539 -18.67 -2.33 3.50
N PRO A 540 -19.46 -1.69 2.62
CA PRO A 540 -20.10 -0.41 2.92
C PRO A 540 -20.96 -0.47 4.19
N ASN A 541 -21.09 0.63 4.91
CA ASN A 541 -22.00 0.70 6.04
C ASN A 541 -23.47 0.63 5.56
N TYR A 542 -24.14 -0.49 5.87
CA TYR A 542 -25.58 -0.68 5.64
C TYR A 542 -26.40 -0.59 6.95
N GLY A 543 -25.77 -0.11 8.03
CA GLY A 543 -26.43 0.05 9.32
C GLY A 543 -27.50 1.15 9.30
N PRO A 544 -28.34 1.22 10.34
CA PRO A 544 -29.24 2.34 10.52
C PRO A 544 -28.46 3.66 10.69
N PRO A 545 -29.13 4.82 10.55
CA PRO A 545 -28.51 6.11 10.83
C PRO A 545 -27.81 6.13 12.20
N LEU A 546 -26.57 6.61 12.21
CA LEU A 546 -25.77 6.71 13.43
C LEU A 546 -26.15 7.98 14.21
N VAL A 547 -26.08 7.88 15.54
CA VAL A 547 -26.34 8.97 16.48
C VAL A 547 -25.05 9.74 16.71
N PRO A 548 -24.99 11.04 16.37
CA PRO A 548 -23.82 11.85 16.66
C PRO A 548 -23.50 11.88 18.15
N GLY A 549 -22.22 11.78 18.46
CA GLY A 549 -21.73 11.85 19.83
C GLY A 549 -21.59 10.51 20.55
N GLU A 550 -21.79 9.40 19.85
CA GLU A 550 -21.69 8.04 20.39
C GLU A 550 -20.48 7.29 19.80
N ASP A 551 -20.00 6.32 20.58
CA ASP A 551 -18.97 5.36 20.16
C ASP A 551 -19.62 4.12 19.55
N TYR A 552 -19.06 3.66 18.43
CA TYR A 552 -19.48 2.44 17.76
C TYR A 552 -18.34 1.44 17.66
N PHE A 553 -18.68 0.15 17.68
CA PHE A 553 -17.73 -0.96 17.77
C PHE A 553 -17.92 -1.93 16.61
N TRP A 554 -16.81 -2.43 16.06
CA TRP A 554 -16.85 -3.41 14.98
C TRP A 554 -15.72 -4.43 15.06
N ARG A 555 -15.97 -5.60 14.50
CA ARG A 555 -15.00 -6.71 14.42
C ARG A 555 -15.29 -7.62 13.24
N VAL A 556 -14.28 -8.33 12.77
CA VAL A 556 -14.38 -9.23 11.61
C VAL A 556 -13.82 -10.60 11.94
N LYS A 557 -14.44 -11.65 11.41
CA LYS A 557 -13.97 -13.04 11.49
C LYS A 557 -13.76 -13.61 10.09
N ALA A 558 -12.68 -14.34 9.86
CA ALA A 558 -12.41 -15.02 8.60
C ALA A 558 -12.78 -16.51 8.66
N PHE A 559 -13.09 -17.08 7.50
CA PHE A 559 -13.38 -18.49 7.26
C PHE A 559 -12.61 -18.98 6.04
N ARG A 560 -12.09 -20.21 6.09
CA ARG A 560 -11.55 -20.89 4.91
C ARG A 560 -12.60 -21.83 4.35
N THR A 561 -13.08 -21.55 3.15
CA THR A 561 -14.19 -22.29 2.55
C THR A 561 -13.83 -23.73 2.19
N SER A 562 -12.58 -23.97 1.78
CA SER A 562 -12.05 -25.26 1.36
C SER A 562 -11.88 -26.25 2.53
N VAL A 563 -11.51 -25.74 3.70
CA VAL A 563 -11.25 -26.53 4.92
C VAL A 563 -12.46 -26.57 5.84
N GLY A 564 -13.31 -25.53 5.82
CA GLY A 564 -14.48 -25.40 6.68
C GLY A 564 -14.16 -24.97 8.12
N ASP A 565 -13.04 -24.27 8.33
CA ASP A 565 -12.66 -23.70 9.62
C ASP A 565 -12.68 -22.16 9.63
N SER A 566 -12.41 -21.55 10.79
CA SER A 566 -12.50 -20.11 11.01
C SER A 566 -11.39 -19.60 11.91
N SER A 567 -10.95 -18.36 11.70
CA SER A 567 -10.06 -17.64 12.63
C SER A 567 -10.79 -17.32 13.94
N ASP A 568 -10.11 -16.69 14.90
CA ASP A 568 -10.81 -15.89 15.91
C ASP A 568 -11.32 -14.57 15.30
N TYR A 569 -12.14 -13.82 16.03
CA TYR A 569 -12.44 -12.44 15.62
C TYR A 569 -11.17 -11.58 15.69
N SER A 570 -11.12 -10.55 14.85
CA SER A 570 -10.18 -9.44 14.95
C SER A 570 -10.22 -8.79 16.35
N GLU A 571 -9.27 -7.91 16.61
CA GLU A 571 -9.46 -6.93 17.69
C GLU A 571 -10.76 -6.13 17.45
N ILE A 572 -11.32 -5.61 18.53
CA ILE A 572 -12.50 -4.75 18.46
C ILE A 572 -11.99 -3.35 18.21
N TYR A 573 -12.31 -2.79 17.05
CA TYR A 573 -12.08 -1.38 16.78
C TYR A 573 -13.31 -0.58 17.18
N SER A 574 -13.08 0.60 17.71
CA SER A 574 -14.12 1.61 17.92
C SER A 574 -13.90 2.83 17.06
N PHE A 575 -14.96 3.57 16.79
CA PHE A 575 -14.86 4.93 16.26
C PHE A 575 -15.94 5.80 16.87
N TYR A 576 -15.65 7.09 17.00
CA TYR A 576 -16.56 8.11 17.48
C TYR A 576 -17.29 8.74 16.29
N TYR A 577 -18.61 8.66 16.25
CA TYR A 577 -19.36 9.29 15.17
C TYR A 577 -19.62 10.77 15.51
N THR A 578 -18.96 11.67 14.77
CA THR A 578 -19.25 13.10 14.78
C THR A 578 -20.35 13.40 13.79
N ALA A 579 -21.29 14.30 14.11
CA ALA A 579 -22.10 14.89 13.06
C ALA A 579 -21.14 15.56 12.05
N PRO A 580 -21.32 15.36 10.75
CA PRO A 580 -20.43 15.99 9.79
C PRO A 580 -20.57 17.52 9.92
N THR A 581 -19.43 18.21 10.04
CA THR A 581 -19.38 19.66 10.17
C THR A 581 -19.39 20.26 8.77
N CYS A 582 -20.58 20.61 8.27
CA CYS A 582 -20.70 21.33 7.01
C CYS A 582 -20.80 22.83 7.23
N PHE A 583 -20.26 23.58 6.29
CA PHE A 583 -20.31 25.03 6.30
C PHE A 583 -20.75 25.53 4.93
N ALA A 584 -21.74 26.42 4.90
CA ALA A 584 -22.11 27.16 3.71
C ALA A 584 -21.06 28.22 3.43
N THR A 585 -20.30 28.00 2.36
CA THR A 585 -19.25 28.90 1.87
C THR A 585 -19.78 29.98 0.94
N GLY A 586 -21.04 29.87 0.49
CA GLY A 586 -21.62 30.79 -0.49
C GLY A 586 -21.03 30.67 -1.90
N ASP A 587 -20.22 29.65 -2.18
CA ASP A 587 -19.83 29.23 -3.53
C ASP A 587 -20.87 28.20 -4.00
N VAL A 588 -21.97 28.72 -4.55
CA VAL A 588 -23.20 27.96 -4.85
C VAL A 588 -23.06 27.22 -6.17
N ASN A 589 -22.25 27.76 -7.10
CA ASN A 589 -22.02 27.16 -8.41
C ASN A 589 -20.70 26.36 -8.51
N ASP A 590 -19.92 26.29 -7.43
CA ASP A 590 -18.63 25.57 -7.32
C ASP A 590 -17.57 26.06 -8.34
N ASP A 591 -17.56 27.37 -8.63
CA ASP A 591 -16.60 27.99 -9.55
C ASP A 591 -15.31 28.51 -8.87
N GLY A 592 -15.24 28.39 -7.54
CA GLY A 592 -14.12 28.81 -6.70
C GLY A 592 -14.17 30.28 -6.26
N ALA A 593 -15.17 31.06 -6.68
CA ALA A 593 -15.34 32.45 -6.31
C ALA A 593 -16.50 32.64 -5.31
N ILE A 594 -16.22 32.45 -4.02
CA ILE A 594 -17.22 32.61 -2.93
C ILE A 594 -17.94 33.98 -2.93
N LEU A 595 -19.20 33.99 -2.52
CA LEU A 595 -19.96 35.23 -2.26
C LEU A 595 -20.07 36.14 -3.49
N SER A 596 -20.13 35.57 -4.70
CA SER A 596 -20.14 36.29 -5.97
C SER A 596 -21.55 36.56 -6.52
N VAL A 597 -21.64 37.46 -7.52
CA VAL A 597 -22.91 37.72 -8.20
C VAL A 597 -23.34 36.52 -9.05
N SER A 598 -22.39 35.72 -9.54
CA SER A 598 -22.67 34.48 -10.28
C SER A 598 -23.32 33.44 -9.38
N ASP A 599 -22.83 33.27 -8.16
CA ASP A 599 -23.43 32.38 -7.16
C ASP A 599 -24.83 32.81 -6.74
N LEU A 600 -25.04 34.11 -6.48
CA LEU A 600 -26.37 34.62 -6.16
C LEU A 600 -27.35 34.37 -7.31
N THR A 601 -26.89 34.57 -8.55
CA THR A 601 -27.71 34.28 -9.74
C THR A 601 -28.05 32.79 -9.82
N TYR A 602 -27.07 31.92 -9.58
CA TYR A 602 -27.27 30.46 -9.56
C TYR A 602 -28.24 30.05 -8.45
N LEU A 603 -28.10 30.59 -7.25
CA LEU A 603 -28.99 30.33 -6.11
C LEU A 603 -30.42 30.79 -6.41
N ILE A 604 -30.60 31.98 -6.99
CA ILE A 604 -31.91 32.49 -7.41
C ILE A 604 -32.53 31.56 -8.46
N ASP A 605 -31.78 31.19 -9.51
CA ASP A 605 -32.30 30.29 -10.55
C ASP A 605 -32.71 28.93 -9.95
N TYR A 606 -31.92 28.42 -9.01
CA TYR A 606 -32.20 27.21 -8.26
C TYR A 606 -33.34 27.33 -7.23
N VAL A 607 -33.65 28.53 -6.72
CA VAL A 607 -34.78 28.76 -5.79
C VAL A 607 -36.07 29.13 -6.52
N GLU A 608 -36.00 29.78 -7.70
CA GLU A 608 -37.14 30.20 -8.55
C GLU A 608 -37.75 29.16 -9.51
N GLY A 609 -36.97 28.46 -10.31
CA GLY A 609 -37.50 27.29 -11.05
C GLY A 609 -36.60 26.83 -12.18
N THR A 610 -35.59 27.64 -12.44
CA THR A 610 -35.07 27.89 -13.78
C THR A 610 -33.64 27.38 -13.93
N GLY A 611 -32.97 27.05 -12.81
CA GLY A 611 -31.61 26.54 -12.77
C GLY A 611 -31.46 25.18 -12.07
N PRO A 612 -30.34 24.50 -12.30
CA PRO A 612 -30.01 23.20 -11.70
C PRO A 612 -29.68 23.32 -10.21
N ALA A 613 -29.68 22.18 -9.49
CA ALA A 613 -29.27 22.11 -8.09
C ALA A 613 -27.81 22.55 -7.88
N PRO A 614 -27.47 23.16 -6.72
CA PRO A 614 -26.09 23.43 -6.35
C PRO A 614 -25.30 22.12 -6.33
N PRO A 615 -24.09 22.06 -6.94
CA PRO A 615 -23.25 20.86 -6.93
C PRO A 615 -22.89 20.41 -5.51
N VAL A 616 -22.74 21.36 -4.59
CA VAL A 616 -22.54 21.14 -3.17
C VAL A 616 -23.75 21.76 -2.43
N PRO A 617 -24.83 21.00 -2.18
CA PRO A 617 -26.08 21.55 -1.65
C PRO A 617 -25.95 22.43 -0.41
N TYR A 618 -25.16 21.98 0.57
CA TYR A 618 -24.97 22.72 1.82
C TYR A 618 -24.13 24.00 1.66
N SER A 619 -23.48 24.24 0.50
CA SER A 619 -22.80 25.52 0.23
C SER A 619 -23.78 26.68 0.07
N ALA A 620 -25.06 26.36 -0.19
CA ALA A 620 -26.15 27.28 -0.50
C ALA A 620 -27.13 27.56 0.65
N ASP A 621 -27.05 26.82 1.76
CA ASP A 621 -27.82 27.07 2.99
C ASP A 621 -27.16 28.20 3.79
N MET A 622 -27.36 29.41 3.32
CA MET A 622 -26.68 30.61 3.79
C MET A 622 -27.16 31.03 5.19
N ASN A 623 -28.29 30.52 5.67
CA ASN A 623 -28.82 30.82 7.00
C ASN A 623 -28.59 29.70 8.03
N GLY A 624 -28.18 28.50 7.59
CA GLY A 624 -27.84 27.35 8.43
C GLY A 624 -29.05 26.60 8.98
N ASP A 625 -30.22 26.71 8.35
CA ASP A 625 -31.47 26.07 8.79
C ASP A 625 -31.77 24.72 8.14
N CYS A 626 -30.85 24.27 7.27
CA CYS A 626 -30.87 23.01 6.56
C CYS A 626 -31.95 22.93 5.47
N GLN A 627 -32.37 24.07 4.93
CA GLN A 627 -33.16 24.20 3.71
C GLN A 627 -32.41 25.07 2.70
N ILE A 628 -32.75 24.96 1.41
CA ILE A 628 -32.30 25.92 0.40
C ILE A 628 -33.54 26.60 -0.16
N ASP A 629 -33.81 27.82 0.27
CA ASP A 629 -35.01 28.57 -0.08
C ASP A 629 -34.78 30.08 -0.23
N HIS A 630 -35.87 30.86 -0.28
CA HIS A 630 -35.80 32.31 -0.44
C HIS A 630 -35.15 33.03 0.74
N GLU A 631 -35.07 32.42 1.93
CA GLU A 631 -34.38 32.97 3.10
C GLU A 631 -32.86 32.95 2.90
N ASP A 632 -32.32 31.95 2.19
CA ASP A 632 -30.90 31.89 1.80
C ASP A 632 -30.54 32.94 0.77
N VAL A 633 -31.40 33.11 -0.24
CA VAL A 633 -31.29 34.20 -1.23
C VAL A 633 -31.27 35.54 -0.51
N GLN A 634 -32.20 35.76 0.43
CA GLN A 634 -32.27 37.02 1.17
C GLN A 634 -31.01 37.27 2.01
N MET A 635 -30.45 36.24 2.64
CA MET A 635 -29.22 36.39 3.42
C MET A 635 -28.01 36.73 2.51
N TYR A 636 -27.97 36.13 1.32
CA TYR A 636 -26.97 36.40 0.30
C TYR A 636 -27.13 37.82 -0.31
N GLU A 637 -28.36 38.25 -0.61
CA GLU A 637 -28.64 39.63 -1.05
C GLU A 637 -28.24 40.67 0.02
N ASP A 638 -28.56 40.40 1.29
CA ASP A 638 -28.21 41.26 2.41
C ASP A 638 -26.69 41.38 2.56
N TYR A 639 -25.91 40.33 2.25
CA TYR A 639 -24.45 40.41 2.21
C TYR A 639 -23.96 41.46 1.22
N PHE A 640 -24.55 41.59 0.03
CA PHE A 640 -24.13 42.62 -0.95
C PHE A 640 -24.42 44.06 -0.47
N VAL A 641 -25.30 44.24 0.51
CA VAL A 641 -25.67 45.54 1.08
C VAL A 641 -24.89 45.85 2.36
N PHE A 642 -24.74 44.88 3.25
CA PHE A 642 -24.22 45.06 4.60
C PHE A 642 -22.88 44.35 4.86
N GLY A 643 -22.34 43.66 3.86
CA GLY A 643 -21.11 42.88 3.94
C GLY A 643 -21.21 41.72 4.94
N MET A 644 -20.07 41.24 5.41
CA MET A 644 -19.97 40.06 6.30
C MET A 644 -20.71 40.19 7.65
N SER A 645 -21.25 41.36 7.97
CA SER A 645 -21.97 41.62 9.23
C SER A 645 -23.35 40.95 9.31
N VAL A 646 -23.88 40.44 8.19
CA VAL A 646 -25.15 39.71 8.11
C VAL A 646 -25.06 38.31 8.73
N PHE A 647 -23.89 37.68 8.69
CA PHE A 647 -23.65 36.36 9.27
C PHE A 647 -23.32 36.47 10.77
N VAL A 648 -24.36 36.67 11.59
CA VAL A 648 -24.24 36.92 13.03
C VAL A 648 -23.56 35.78 13.81
N ASN A 649 -23.58 34.56 13.27
CA ASN A 649 -22.97 33.37 13.86
C ASN A 649 -21.60 33.00 13.27
N GLY A 650 -21.02 33.89 12.44
CA GLY A 650 -19.74 33.67 11.77
C GLY A 650 -19.89 33.16 10.34
N PHE A 651 -18.82 33.30 9.55
CA PHE A 651 -18.73 32.85 8.17
C PHE A 651 -17.41 32.06 7.98
N PRO A 652 -17.38 30.92 7.26
CA PRO A 652 -18.52 30.29 6.56
C PRO A 652 -19.60 29.80 7.55
N VAL A 653 -20.86 29.74 7.10
CA VAL A 653 -22.02 29.56 7.99
C VAL A 653 -22.16 28.08 8.35
N PRO A 654 -22.20 27.68 9.64
CA PRO A 654 -22.43 26.29 10.00
C PRO A 654 -23.78 25.80 9.45
N SER A 655 -23.76 24.70 8.69
CA SER A 655 -24.94 24.14 8.00
C SER A 655 -24.97 22.59 8.13
N CYS A 656 -26.11 21.98 7.83
CA CYS A 656 -26.25 20.52 7.73
C CYS A 656 -25.51 19.99 6.50
N CYS A 657 -24.94 18.79 6.58
CA CYS A 657 -24.33 18.16 5.41
C CYS A 657 -25.33 17.57 4.41
N GLU A 658 -26.53 17.25 4.89
CA GLU A 658 -27.67 16.94 4.05
C GLU A 658 -28.71 18.04 4.26
N VAL A 659 -28.68 19.06 3.41
CA VAL A 659 -29.72 20.08 3.37
C VAL A 659 -30.92 19.55 2.60
N SER A 660 -32.12 19.93 3.04
CA SER A 660 -33.37 19.62 2.36
C SER A 660 -33.45 20.44 1.07
N THR A 661 -33.03 19.85 -0.04
CA THR A 661 -33.00 20.47 -1.38
C THR A 661 -34.32 20.38 -2.15
N ALA A 662 -35.44 20.10 -1.50
CA ALA A 662 -36.64 19.66 -2.22
C ALA A 662 -37.29 20.75 -3.10
N ARG A 663 -37.13 20.62 -4.41
CA ARG A 663 -38.18 20.89 -5.41
C ARG A 663 -38.85 19.58 -5.79
N GLY A 664 -40.19 19.53 -5.70
CA GLY A 664 -41.06 18.46 -6.21
C GLY A 664 -40.37 17.11 -6.52
N ALA A 665 -40.12 16.29 -5.51
CA ALA A 665 -39.48 14.99 -5.72
C ALA A 665 -40.44 14.02 -6.44
N CYS A 666 -40.21 13.76 -7.71
CA CYS A 666 -40.65 12.52 -8.34
C CYS A 666 -39.70 11.40 -7.90
N CYS A 667 -39.95 10.81 -6.74
CA CYS A 667 -39.29 9.58 -6.32
C CYS A 667 -39.91 8.38 -7.07
N THR A 668 -39.08 7.44 -7.51
CA THR A 668 -39.60 6.12 -7.92
C THR A 668 -40.04 5.35 -6.67
N ALA A 669 -40.88 4.32 -6.85
CA ALA A 669 -41.44 3.54 -5.74
C ALA A 669 -40.37 2.84 -4.86
N GLU A 670 -39.11 2.77 -5.28
CA GLU A 670 -38.00 2.22 -4.49
C GLU A 670 -37.33 3.26 -3.57
N ASP A 671 -37.37 4.55 -3.90
CA ASP A 671 -36.65 5.60 -3.14
C ASP A 671 -37.51 6.26 -2.05
N CYS A 672 -38.84 6.19 -2.16
CA CYS A 672 -39.75 6.91 -1.27
C CYS A 672 -40.13 6.19 0.03
N PHE A 673 -39.50 5.06 0.37
CA PHE A 673 -39.82 4.31 1.60
C PHE A 673 -39.33 4.98 2.89
N ASN A 674 -38.53 6.05 2.81
CA ASN A 674 -37.83 6.62 3.97
C ASN A 674 -38.45 7.86 4.62
N LEU A 675 -39.63 8.34 4.20
CA LEU A 675 -40.32 9.46 4.87
C LEU A 675 -41.70 9.03 5.38
N THR A 676 -41.73 8.61 6.66
CA THR A 676 -42.86 8.39 7.59
C THR A 676 -44.23 7.90 7.02
N PRO A 677 -44.74 6.74 7.50
CA PRO A 677 -46.03 6.20 7.06
C PRO A 677 -47.22 7.00 7.62
N GLY A 678 -48.06 7.56 6.74
CA GLY A 678 -49.27 8.28 7.18
C GLY A 678 -50.39 8.46 6.15
N ASN A 679 -50.13 9.02 4.96
CA ASN A 679 -51.21 9.71 4.24
C ASN A 679 -51.54 9.26 2.80
N CYS A 680 -50.88 8.25 2.21
CA CYS A 680 -51.13 7.85 0.81
C CYS A 680 -51.77 6.46 0.62
N GLY A 681 -52.27 5.84 1.70
CA GLY A 681 -52.64 4.42 1.71
C GLY A 681 -53.94 4.00 1.02
N GLU A 682 -54.78 4.91 0.49
CA GLU A 682 -56.12 4.56 -0.01
C GLU A 682 -56.39 4.87 -1.49
N LEU A 683 -55.43 5.41 -2.26
CA LEU A 683 -55.61 5.71 -3.69
C LEU A 683 -54.52 5.06 -4.53
N VAL A 684 -54.91 4.10 -5.38
CA VAL A 684 -54.00 3.44 -6.33
C VAL A 684 -53.64 4.45 -7.44
N GLY A 685 -52.36 4.85 -7.51
CA GLY A 685 -51.83 5.72 -8.59
C GLY A 685 -51.71 7.22 -8.27
N ALA A 686 -51.62 7.63 -7.00
CA ALA A 686 -51.40 9.02 -6.63
C ALA A 686 -49.92 9.30 -6.29
N VAL A 687 -49.40 10.48 -6.66
CA VAL A 687 -48.06 10.98 -6.29
C VAL A 687 -48.21 12.10 -5.25
N TYR A 688 -47.40 12.05 -4.19
CA TYR A 688 -47.40 13.02 -3.09
C TYR A 688 -46.48 14.20 -3.42
N GLN A 689 -47.04 15.41 -3.49
CA GLN A 689 -46.34 16.63 -3.92
C GLN A 689 -45.81 17.49 -2.76
N GLY A 690 -45.83 17.00 -1.52
CA GLY A 690 -45.20 17.68 -0.38
C GLY A 690 -45.96 18.89 0.21
N ASP A 691 -47.20 19.16 -0.22
CA ASP A 691 -47.96 20.37 0.19
C ASP A 691 -48.86 20.19 1.43
N PHE A 692 -48.75 19.05 2.12
CA PHE A 692 -49.55 18.63 3.28
C PHE A 692 -51.08 18.59 3.07
N ASN A 693 -51.64 18.90 1.89
CA ASN A 693 -53.10 19.04 1.75
C ASN A 693 -53.75 18.50 0.45
N TYR A 694 -53.02 18.16 -0.62
CA TYR A 694 -53.65 17.64 -1.84
C TYR A 694 -52.84 16.54 -2.55
N CYS A 695 -53.56 15.51 -3.02
CA CYS A 695 -53.05 14.53 -3.99
C CYS A 695 -53.66 14.86 -5.36
N TYR A 696 -52.83 15.05 -6.40
CA TYR A 696 -53.29 15.25 -7.77
C TYR A 696 -53.14 13.96 -8.59
N LEU A 697 -53.99 13.81 -9.62
CA LEU A 697 -53.94 12.71 -10.56
C LEU A 697 -52.79 12.93 -11.55
N ASP A 698 -51.85 11.99 -11.55
CA ASP A 698 -50.84 11.63 -12.54
C ASP A 698 -50.67 12.54 -13.79
N PRO A 699 -49.55 13.30 -13.91
CA PRO A 699 -49.12 13.90 -15.16
C PRO A 699 -48.30 12.96 -16.08
N CYS A 700 -48.00 11.72 -15.67
CA CYS A 700 -47.34 10.71 -16.52
C CYS A 700 -48.35 9.88 -17.34
N GLY A 701 -49.60 10.34 -17.44
CA GLY A 701 -50.72 9.60 -18.01
C GLY A 701 -50.96 9.84 -19.50
N GLY A 702 -50.04 9.43 -20.37
CA GLY A 702 -50.24 9.36 -21.82
C GLY A 702 -50.49 10.71 -22.53
N CYS A 703 -50.40 10.71 -23.85
CA CYS A 703 -50.73 11.85 -24.70
C CYS A 703 -52.19 12.29 -24.46
N ILE A 704 -52.44 13.58 -24.17
CA ILE A 704 -53.78 14.12 -23.92
C ILE A 704 -54.05 15.28 -24.88
N GLY A 705 -55.23 15.30 -25.50
CA GLY A 705 -55.61 16.42 -26.37
C GLY A 705 -54.94 16.36 -27.74
N LEU A 706 -54.14 17.37 -28.08
CA LEU A 706 -53.40 17.44 -29.34
C LEU A 706 -51.93 17.10 -29.07
N ARG A 707 -51.34 16.28 -29.92
CA ARG A 707 -49.90 16.02 -29.90
C ARG A 707 -49.11 17.33 -29.98
N GLY A 708 -48.01 17.42 -29.27
CA GLY A 708 -47.04 18.50 -29.40
C GLY A 708 -46.61 19.16 -28.09
N ASN A 709 -47.06 18.64 -26.94
CA ASN A 709 -46.47 18.97 -25.63
C ASN A 709 -45.26 18.05 -25.38
N VAL A 710 -44.18 18.31 -26.12
CA VAL A 710 -43.00 17.44 -26.22
C VAL A 710 -42.16 17.49 -24.94
N ASP A 711 -42.14 18.64 -24.25
CA ASP A 711 -41.41 18.81 -23.00
C ASP A 711 -42.22 18.39 -21.75
N GLY A 712 -43.50 18.03 -21.94
CA GLY A 712 -44.37 17.48 -20.91
C GLY A 712 -44.81 18.52 -19.88
N ASP A 713 -44.94 19.78 -20.29
CA ASP A 713 -45.39 20.87 -19.44
C ASP A 713 -46.82 20.65 -18.93
N VAL A 714 -47.08 21.07 -17.69
CA VAL A 714 -48.36 20.86 -16.99
C VAL A 714 -49.54 21.66 -17.57
N GLY A 715 -49.25 22.65 -18.42
CA GLY A 715 -50.22 23.47 -19.12
C GLY A 715 -50.83 22.79 -20.34
N ASP A 716 -50.26 21.66 -20.79
CA ASP A 716 -50.67 20.92 -21.98
C ASP A 716 -50.76 21.84 -23.21
N SER A 717 -49.72 22.66 -23.39
CA SER A 717 -49.74 23.76 -24.34
C SER A 717 -48.59 23.70 -25.33
N ILE A 718 -48.94 23.56 -26.61
CA ILE A 718 -47.95 23.57 -27.70
C ILE A 718 -47.38 24.99 -27.84
N ASP A 719 -46.14 25.18 -27.38
CA ASP A 719 -45.43 26.45 -27.40
C ASP A 719 -43.96 26.34 -27.85
N ILE A 720 -43.18 27.41 -27.66
CA ILE A 720 -41.81 27.49 -28.16
C ILE A 720 -40.85 26.57 -27.39
N SER A 721 -41.21 26.21 -26.16
CA SER A 721 -40.45 25.34 -25.29
C SER A 721 -40.43 23.92 -25.86
N ASP A 722 -41.56 23.43 -26.41
CA ASP A 722 -41.65 22.16 -27.13
C ASP A 722 -40.75 22.11 -28.36
N LEU A 723 -40.72 23.20 -29.12
CA LEU A 723 -39.87 23.30 -30.31
C LEU A 723 -38.39 23.28 -29.93
N VAL A 724 -38.02 24.04 -28.89
CA VAL A 724 -36.64 24.06 -28.39
C VAL A 724 -36.24 22.69 -27.88
N TYR A 725 -37.11 22.03 -27.11
CA TYR A 725 -36.90 20.68 -26.60
C TYR A 725 -36.64 19.68 -27.72
N MET A 726 -37.48 19.71 -28.77
CA MET A 726 -37.35 18.81 -29.91
C MET A 726 -36.07 19.07 -30.72
N VAL A 727 -35.65 20.33 -30.89
CA VAL A 727 -34.36 20.67 -31.54
C VAL A 727 -33.18 20.17 -30.71
N ASP A 728 -33.22 20.36 -29.39
CA ASP A 728 -32.13 19.98 -28.51
C ASP A 728 -31.95 18.46 -28.45
N TRP A 729 -33.05 17.71 -28.37
CA TRP A 729 -33.01 16.26 -28.47
C TRP A 729 -32.44 15.77 -29.81
N MET A 730 -32.94 16.30 -30.94
CA MET A 730 -32.57 15.80 -32.27
C MET A 730 -31.16 16.19 -32.71
N PHE A 731 -30.64 17.34 -32.27
CA PHE A 731 -29.40 17.91 -32.83
C PHE A 731 -28.32 18.25 -31.79
N ASN A 732 -28.67 18.47 -30.52
CA ASN A 732 -27.74 18.96 -29.50
C ASN A 732 -27.49 17.95 -28.36
N GLY A 733 -28.01 16.73 -28.46
CA GLY A 733 -27.81 15.67 -27.45
C GLY A 733 -28.67 15.84 -26.20
N GLY A 734 -29.79 16.57 -26.30
CA GLY A 734 -30.78 16.70 -25.25
C GLY A 734 -31.51 15.39 -24.92
N PRO A 735 -32.28 15.36 -23.82
CA PRO A 735 -33.07 14.19 -23.41
C PRO A 735 -34.18 13.85 -24.41
N ALA A 736 -34.56 12.57 -24.49
CA ALA A 736 -35.67 12.12 -25.34
C ALA A 736 -37.03 12.63 -24.83
N PRO A 737 -38.02 12.83 -25.73
CA PRO A 737 -39.37 13.22 -25.35
C PRO A 737 -39.95 12.34 -24.25
N LEU A 738 -40.66 12.95 -23.30
CA LEU A 738 -41.24 12.24 -22.16
C LEU A 738 -42.38 11.30 -22.60
N ASN A 739 -43.06 11.64 -23.70
CA ASN A 739 -44.06 10.83 -24.36
C ASN A 739 -43.79 10.81 -25.88
N ASP A 740 -43.58 9.62 -26.44
CA ASP A 740 -43.27 9.44 -27.87
C ASP A 740 -44.47 9.83 -28.77
N GLU A 741 -45.70 9.65 -28.29
CA GLU A 741 -46.89 10.04 -29.04
C GLU A 741 -47.06 11.56 -29.15
N GLU A 742 -46.62 12.34 -28.15
CA GLU A 742 -46.58 13.81 -28.19
C GLU A 742 -45.55 14.33 -29.20
N ALA A 743 -44.49 13.57 -29.47
CA ALA A 743 -43.40 13.95 -30.39
C ALA A 743 -43.60 13.48 -31.86
N ASP A 744 -44.52 12.55 -32.12
CA ASP A 744 -44.94 12.13 -33.47
C ASP A 744 -46.10 13.03 -33.97
N LEU A 745 -45.81 14.30 -34.27
CA LEU A 745 -46.84 15.28 -34.59
C LEU A 745 -47.62 14.95 -35.87
N ASN A 746 -46.98 14.23 -36.80
CA ASN A 746 -47.54 13.86 -38.09
C ASN A 746 -48.33 12.52 -38.05
N GLY A 747 -48.13 11.70 -37.02
CA GLY A 747 -48.89 10.48 -36.73
C GLY A 747 -48.53 9.29 -37.58
N ASP A 748 -47.28 9.20 -38.05
CA ASP A 748 -46.79 8.08 -38.86
C ASP A 748 -46.00 7.04 -38.05
N ASP A 749 -46.06 7.12 -36.72
CA ASP A 749 -45.39 6.26 -35.74
C ASP A 749 -43.85 6.32 -35.84
N VAL A 750 -43.30 7.40 -36.43
CA VAL A 750 -41.85 7.62 -36.57
C VAL A 750 -41.53 9.06 -36.21
N ILE A 751 -40.80 9.28 -35.11
CA ILE A 751 -40.34 10.61 -34.72
C ILE A 751 -39.10 10.99 -35.55
N ASP A 752 -39.28 11.88 -36.53
CA ASP A 752 -38.18 12.37 -37.36
C ASP A 752 -38.27 13.88 -37.68
N ILE A 753 -37.44 14.35 -38.63
CA ILE A 753 -37.37 15.78 -38.96
C ILE A 753 -38.67 16.32 -39.55
N ALA A 754 -39.54 15.45 -40.07
CA ALA A 754 -40.85 15.81 -40.55
C ALA A 754 -41.77 16.28 -39.42
N ASP A 755 -41.68 15.71 -38.21
CA ASP A 755 -42.44 16.14 -37.04
C ASP A 755 -41.98 17.49 -36.52
N LEU A 756 -40.66 17.72 -36.49
CA LEU A 756 -40.10 19.02 -36.16
C LEU A 756 -40.56 20.10 -37.15
N VAL A 757 -40.54 19.80 -38.45
CA VAL A 757 -41.05 20.71 -39.49
C VAL A 757 -42.55 20.94 -39.31
N TYR A 758 -43.31 19.91 -38.91
CA TYR A 758 -44.74 20.01 -38.61
C TYR A 758 -45.00 20.99 -37.44
N LEU A 759 -44.23 20.88 -36.35
CA LEU A 759 -44.32 21.78 -35.20
C LEU A 759 -44.05 23.23 -35.60
N VAL A 760 -42.97 23.46 -36.34
CA VAL A 760 -42.60 24.80 -36.84
C VAL A 760 -43.69 25.38 -37.74
N ASP A 761 -44.24 24.57 -38.65
CA ASP A 761 -45.27 25.03 -39.57
C ASP A 761 -46.57 25.38 -38.86
N TYR A 762 -47.00 24.56 -37.90
CA TYR A 762 -48.16 24.85 -37.05
C TYR A 762 -47.98 26.15 -36.27
N MET A 763 -46.82 26.33 -35.64
CA MET A 763 -46.54 27.48 -34.77
C MET A 763 -46.34 28.80 -35.52
N PHE A 764 -45.66 28.78 -36.66
CA PHE A 764 -45.11 30.00 -37.28
C PHE A 764 -45.60 30.28 -38.70
N THR A 765 -46.04 29.27 -39.45
CA THR A 765 -46.39 29.44 -40.88
C THR A 765 -47.86 29.20 -41.19
N GLY A 766 -48.67 28.88 -40.17
CA GLY A 766 -50.11 28.66 -40.29
C GLY A 766 -50.48 27.28 -40.81
N GLY A 767 -49.63 26.28 -40.55
CA GLY A 767 -49.88 24.87 -40.85
C GLY A 767 -51.08 24.29 -40.10
N PRO A 768 -51.52 23.07 -40.49
CA PRO A 768 -52.60 22.35 -39.80
C PRO A 768 -52.21 22.05 -38.34
N ALA A 769 -53.21 21.97 -37.45
CA ALA A 769 -52.99 21.53 -36.07
C ALA A 769 -52.43 20.09 -36.02
N PRO A 770 -51.59 19.76 -35.02
CA PRO A 770 -51.15 18.39 -34.81
C PRO A 770 -52.32 17.43 -34.60
N LEU A 771 -52.07 16.14 -34.80
CA LEU A 771 -53.10 15.12 -34.62
C LEU A 771 -53.49 14.98 -33.14
N ALA A 772 -54.72 14.51 -32.91
CA ALA A 772 -55.17 14.21 -31.56
C ALA A 772 -54.48 12.95 -31.03
N CYS A 773 -54.28 12.91 -29.72
CA CYS A 773 -53.77 11.74 -29.02
C CYS A 773 -54.73 10.52 -29.14
N PRO A 774 -54.21 9.28 -29.20
CA PRO A 774 -55.01 8.05 -29.39
C PRO A 774 -56.09 7.74 -28.33
#